data_AF-A0A0A8USW9-F1
#
_entry.id   AF-A0A0A8USW9-F1
#
_cell.length_a   1.000
_cell.length_b   1.000
_cell.length_c   1.000
_cell.angle_alpha   90.00
_cell.angle_beta   90.00
_cell.angle_gamma   90.00
#
_symmetry.space_group_name_H-M   'P 1'
#
loop_
_entity.id
_entity.type
_entity.pdbx_description
1 polymer ?
#
loop_
_entity_poly.entity_id
_entity_poly.type
_entity_poly.pdbx_seq_one_letter_code
_entity_poly.pdbx_strand_id
1 'polypeptide(L)'
;MVQFYNYEQIVGLLDGSQVTRKSAHTVQFVEYEQNQKKVPIVYKENKGGKPIASVRETVFSELARLLMAPHLTPPQHIVINGSRQIVGTAVDNMAMSIAKREKIGSTKFYKIRDASYATDLTSPTQLSTDISFGFLNQMPGGFFAHLMKERDEERLSIDMESLASVLTCSYFLEEDDLHKGNIGYYVTEKDGKPHVTFFKIDHDLLLTDSITSFYDSRFQNLSNRQDHFNITRHDLLHFPDLRDSSNYYWPTRRRFVVKIGDDKIYSNSADRDAFKRLQADDEFNRYKWKHLLKSILIPDELVRHAILMHLESSNYQDLSEINLISQAMQERVSKLRAVLFSTSHFNQYLTSEDGEKDLFDCMQELGNHLNEITGIAEEVKNKILRDLEVQTDHYKHIAQQQPFSTDTPLHAAIRLGDYRFEKSHLRYVGRENGSKELPIDIAAAYATDYDPFSEQVNPSKDPFCVIKHLLQNGAKMTPKVEELLKEKNINIHTYQFNSQYLQWQVNNYSDLSDLITTIGSDNSLTLKTKKNITLQVVENHIHKLKPEELALFKIDLNGSSYMARKPEFLFISQLRSTFWFIRFIFGLYGNSSTKKELNNLIQNAQNTLSKGYSPYSFFSSTSSNSQRASIVTEEKGANTADDEDTSLREIP
;
A
#
# COMPACT_ATOMS: atom_id res chain seq x y z
N MET A 1 -22.34 -3.66 -5.63
CA MET A 1 -22.78 -4.76 -4.74
C MET A 1 -21.62 -5.74 -4.70
N VAL A 2 -21.10 -6.08 -3.51
CA VAL A 2 -19.96 -6.99 -3.38
C VAL A 2 -20.34 -8.37 -3.90
N GLN A 3 -19.50 -8.96 -4.76
CA GLN A 3 -19.77 -10.29 -5.33
C GLN A 3 -19.04 -11.37 -4.52
N PHE A 4 -19.77 -12.04 -3.64
CA PHE A 4 -19.30 -13.21 -2.90
C PHE A 4 -19.62 -14.50 -3.63
N TYR A 5 -18.74 -15.50 -3.51
CA TYR A 5 -19.04 -16.89 -3.89
C TYR A 5 -19.56 -17.64 -2.67
N ASN A 6 -20.62 -18.43 -2.84
CA ASN A 6 -21.12 -19.29 -1.77
C ASN A 6 -20.36 -20.61 -1.76
N TYR A 7 -19.87 -21.01 -0.59
CA TYR A 7 -19.11 -22.24 -0.38
C TYR A 7 -19.90 -23.48 -0.83
N GLU A 8 -21.21 -23.48 -0.60
CA GLU A 8 -22.12 -24.58 -0.94
C GLU A 8 -22.27 -24.79 -2.46
N GLN A 9 -21.84 -23.83 -3.27
CA GLN A 9 -21.83 -23.93 -4.74
C GLN A 9 -20.47 -24.37 -5.30
N ILE A 10 -19.50 -24.67 -4.43
CA ILE A 10 -18.21 -25.23 -4.83
C ILE A 10 -18.34 -26.76 -4.91
N VAL A 11 -18.13 -27.30 -6.11
CA VAL A 11 -18.27 -28.72 -6.43
C VAL A 11 -16.88 -29.35 -6.62
N GLY A 12 -16.70 -30.56 -6.10
CA GLY A 12 -15.46 -31.32 -6.23
C GLY A 12 -14.45 -31.08 -5.11
N LEU A 13 -14.87 -30.50 -3.98
CA LEU A 13 -14.06 -30.41 -2.76
C LEU A 13 -13.69 -31.82 -2.28
N LEU A 14 -12.40 -32.03 -2.05
CA LEU A 14 -11.86 -33.28 -1.51
C LEU A 14 -11.94 -33.23 0.02
N ASP A 15 -12.20 -34.39 0.64
CA ASP A 15 -12.11 -34.53 2.10
C ASP A 15 -10.68 -34.22 2.57
N GLY A 16 -10.55 -33.56 3.73
CA GLY A 16 -9.28 -33.07 4.27
C GLY A 16 -8.18 -34.13 4.49
N SER A 17 -8.52 -35.42 4.44
CA SER A 17 -7.57 -36.54 4.44
C SER A 17 -6.85 -36.75 3.10
N GLN A 18 -7.38 -36.19 2.01
CA GLN A 18 -6.85 -36.30 0.64
C GLN A 18 -6.16 -35.01 0.16
N VAL A 19 -6.16 -33.95 0.95
CA VAL A 19 -5.55 -32.66 0.55
C VAL A 19 -4.06 -32.62 0.90
N THR A 20 -3.23 -32.42 -0.12
CA THR A 20 -1.78 -32.25 0.07
C THR A 20 -1.47 -30.86 0.64
N ARG A 21 -1.13 -30.78 1.93
CA ARG A 21 -0.58 -29.56 2.56
C ARG A 21 0.88 -29.36 2.13
N LYS A 22 1.09 -28.70 0.98
CA LYS A 22 2.44 -28.28 0.55
C LYS A 22 2.84 -26.88 1.04
N SER A 23 1.91 -26.13 1.62
CA SER A 23 2.14 -24.78 2.18
C SER A 23 1.31 -24.56 3.46
N ALA A 24 1.36 -23.35 4.03
CA ALA A 24 0.47 -22.94 5.13
C ALA A 24 -1.02 -22.82 4.71
N HIS A 25 -1.34 -23.11 3.44
CA HIS A 25 -2.70 -23.08 2.88
C HIS A 25 -3.15 -24.48 2.47
N THR A 26 -4.45 -24.74 2.65
CA THR A 26 -5.18 -25.79 1.95
C THR A 26 -5.63 -25.21 0.60
N VAL A 27 -5.17 -25.78 -0.51
CA VAL A 27 -5.50 -25.34 -1.87
C VAL A 27 -6.13 -26.49 -2.64
N GLN A 28 -7.26 -26.24 -3.31
CA GLN A 28 -8.00 -27.24 -4.06
C GLN A 28 -8.40 -26.69 -5.45
N PHE A 29 -8.25 -27.52 -6.48
CA PHE A 29 -8.69 -27.21 -7.85
C PHE A 29 -10.09 -27.80 -8.04
N VAL A 30 -11.10 -26.94 -8.18
CA VAL A 30 -12.52 -27.30 -8.06
C VAL A 30 -13.36 -26.52 -9.08
N GLU A 31 -14.66 -26.78 -9.12
CA GLU A 31 -15.61 -26.05 -9.96
C GLU A 31 -16.57 -25.21 -9.09
N TYR A 32 -16.90 -24.00 -9.53
CA TYR A 32 -17.95 -23.18 -8.93
C TYR A 32 -19.20 -23.21 -9.82
N GLU A 33 -20.35 -23.50 -9.24
CA GLU A 33 -21.63 -23.53 -9.96
C GLU A 33 -22.35 -22.17 -9.88
N GLN A 34 -22.41 -21.46 -11.00
CA GLN A 34 -23.10 -20.19 -11.15
C GLN A 34 -24.10 -20.26 -12.30
N ASN A 35 -25.39 -20.06 -12.03
CA ASN A 35 -26.45 -20.07 -13.06
C ASN A 35 -26.41 -21.33 -13.97
N GLN A 36 -26.25 -22.52 -13.36
CA GLN A 36 -26.10 -23.81 -14.06
C GLN A 36 -24.86 -23.93 -14.95
N LYS A 37 -23.92 -22.98 -14.88
CA LYS A 37 -22.60 -23.06 -15.51
C LYS A 37 -21.56 -23.40 -14.46
N LYS A 38 -20.66 -24.31 -14.82
CA LYS A 38 -19.50 -24.67 -14.01
C LYS A 38 -18.31 -23.82 -14.44
N VAL A 39 -17.70 -23.14 -13.47
CA VAL A 39 -16.53 -22.30 -13.67
C VAL A 39 -15.35 -22.94 -12.95
N PRO A 40 -14.24 -23.27 -13.63
CA PRO A 40 -13.07 -23.82 -12.96
C PRO A 40 -12.41 -22.75 -12.08
N ILE A 41 -12.17 -23.08 -10.81
CA ILE A 41 -11.57 -22.19 -9.82
C ILE A 41 -10.48 -22.91 -9.01
N VAL A 42 -9.64 -22.12 -8.36
CA VAL A 42 -8.73 -22.55 -7.31
C VAL A 42 -9.28 -22.02 -5.98
N TYR A 43 -9.76 -22.92 -5.13
CA TYR A 43 -10.23 -22.58 -3.79
C TYR A 43 -9.07 -22.65 -2.80
N LYS A 44 -8.89 -21.58 -2.02
CA LYS A 44 -7.93 -21.51 -0.92
C LYS A 44 -8.68 -21.27 0.39
N GLU A 45 -8.49 -22.13 1.37
CA GLU A 45 -9.03 -21.92 2.72
C GLU A 45 -8.33 -20.74 3.42
N ASN A 46 -9.01 -20.16 4.41
CA ASN A 46 -8.44 -19.11 5.27
C ASN A 46 -7.06 -19.50 5.83
N LYS A 47 -6.02 -18.71 5.49
CA LYS A 47 -4.65 -18.90 5.99
C LYS A 47 -4.63 -18.90 7.51
N GLY A 48 -4.21 -20.02 8.11
CA GLY A 48 -4.19 -20.20 9.57
C GLY A 48 -5.56 -19.98 10.24
N GLY A 49 -6.66 -20.20 9.52
CA GLY A 49 -8.02 -19.99 10.01
C GLY A 49 -8.42 -18.52 10.17
N LYS A 50 -7.69 -17.57 9.56
CA LYS A 50 -7.95 -16.13 9.68
C LYS A 50 -8.69 -15.58 8.45
N PRO A 51 -9.98 -15.20 8.57
CA PRO A 51 -10.76 -14.58 7.47
C PRO A 51 -10.11 -13.36 6.83
N ILE A 52 -9.46 -12.52 7.65
CA ILE A 52 -8.83 -11.28 7.17
C ILE A 52 -7.70 -11.53 6.16
N ALA A 53 -7.07 -12.71 6.18
CA ALA A 53 -6.07 -13.07 5.19
C ALA A 53 -6.69 -13.22 3.79
N SER A 54 -7.83 -13.90 3.69
CA SER A 54 -8.57 -14.08 2.44
C SER A 54 -9.14 -12.77 1.90
N VAL A 55 -9.63 -11.90 2.80
CA VAL A 55 -10.07 -10.54 2.44
C VAL A 55 -8.92 -9.75 1.81
N ARG A 56 -7.76 -9.71 2.48
CA ARG A 56 -6.61 -8.97 2.00
C ARG A 56 -6.04 -9.55 0.71
N GLU A 57 -5.93 -10.87 0.59
CA GLU A 57 -5.48 -11.53 -0.65
C GLU A 57 -6.37 -11.13 -1.84
N THR A 58 -7.69 -11.15 -1.65
CA THR A 58 -8.65 -10.77 -2.70
C THR A 58 -8.52 -9.29 -3.09
N VAL A 59 -8.47 -8.39 -2.10
CA VAL A 59 -8.31 -6.94 -2.34
C VAL A 59 -6.95 -6.64 -2.99
N PHE A 60 -5.87 -7.24 -2.51
CA PHE A 60 -4.54 -7.06 -3.08
C PHE A 60 -4.45 -7.60 -4.50
N SER A 61 -5.14 -8.71 -4.81
CA SER A 61 -5.24 -9.21 -6.18
C SER A 61 -6.00 -8.25 -7.09
N GLU A 62 -7.03 -7.56 -6.60
CA GLU A 62 -7.75 -6.54 -7.37
C GLU A 62 -6.89 -5.29 -7.62
N LEU A 63 -6.10 -4.86 -6.62
CA LEU A 63 -5.12 -3.80 -6.81
C LEU A 63 -4.04 -4.20 -7.84
N ALA A 64 -3.58 -5.46 -7.80
CA ALA A 64 -2.65 -5.99 -8.78
C ALA A 64 -3.28 -6.01 -10.19
N ARG A 65 -4.56 -6.36 -10.33
CA ARG A 65 -5.30 -6.27 -11.62
C ARG A 65 -5.38 -4.86 -12.15
N LEU A 66 -5.63 -3.88 -11.28
CA LEU A 66 -5.69 -2.47 -11.65
C LEU A 66 -4.34 -1.95 -12.18
N LEU A 67 -3.23 -2.41 -11.60
CA LEU A 67 -1.87 -1.97 -11.95
C LEU A 67 -1.25 -2.73 -13.13
N MET A 68 -1.45 -4.05 -13.19
CA MET A 68 -0.88 -4.89 -14.25
C MET A 68 -1.60 -4.69 -15.59
N ALA A 69 -0.95 -5.13 -16.67
CA ALA A 69 -1.60 -5.23 -17.97
C ALA A 69 -2.82 -6.18 -17.89
N PRO A 70 -3.85 -5.97 -18.72
CA PRO A 70 -5.09 -6.74 -18.65
C PRO A 70 -4.86 -8.26 -18.71
N HIS A 71 -5.58 -8.96 -17.84
CA HIS A 71 -5.65 -10.43 -17.76
C HIS A 71 -4.33 -11.16 -17.44
N LEU A 72 -3.32 -10.47 -16.90
CA LEU A 72 -2.09 -11.10 -16.39
C LEU A 72 -2.22 -11.65 -14.95
N THR A 73 -3.40 -11.53 -14.35
CA THR A 73 -3.79 -12.24 -13.14
C THR A 73 -5.29 -12.51 -13.21
N PRO A 74 -5.76 -13.65 -12.68
CA PRO A 74 -7.18 -13.93 -12.64
C PRO A 74 -7.92 -13.07 -11.60
N PRO A 75 -9.23 -12.83 -11.80
CA PRO A 75 -10.13 -12.36 -10.75
C PRO A 75 -10.10 -13.28 -9.53
N GLN A 76 -10.35 -12.68 -8.36
CA GLN A 76 -10.52 -13.40 -7.10
C GLN A 76 -11.82 -13.00 -6.44
N HIS A 77 -12.38 -13.91 -5.65
CA HIS A 77 -13.67 -13.77 -4.99
C HIS A 77 -13.59 -14.25 -3.55
N ILE A 78 -14.12 -13.47 -2.62
CA ILE A 78 -14.30 -13.91 -1.23
C ILE A 78 -15.36 -15.02 -1.20
N VAL A 79 -15.04 -16.12 -0.51
CA VAL A 79 -15.95 -17.26 -0.33
C VAL A 79 -16.60 -17.19 1.05
N ILE A 80 -17.93 -17.22 1.09
CA ILE A 80 -18.73 -17.24 2.32
C ILE A 80 -19.52 -18.54 2.45
N ASN A 81 -19.74 -19.01 3.67
CA ASN A 81 -20.64 -20.15 3.94
C ASN A 81 -22.09 -19.69 4.17
N GLY A 82 -23.01 -20.64 4.37
CA GLY A 82 -24.42 -20.36 4.66
C GLY A 82 -24.68 -19.54 5.94
N SER A 83 -23.69 -19.41 6.83
CA SER A 83 -23.73 -18.51 8.00
C SER A 83 -23.14 -17.12 7.71
N ARG A 84 -22.85 -16.80 6.43
CA ARG A 84 -22.20 -15.58 5.96
C ARG A 84 -20.81 -15.34 6.57
N GLN A 85 -20.13 -16.40 7.02
CA GLN A 85 -18.75 -16.32 7.47
C GLN A 85 -17.82 -16.53 6.28
N ILE A 86 -16.76 -15.73 6.21
CA ILE A 86 -15.71 -15.89 5.21
C ILE A 86 -14.90 -17.15 5.52
N VAL A 87 -14.87 -18.09 4.58
CA VAL A 87 -14.20 -19.40 4.72
C VAL A 87 -12.94 -19.54 3.86
N GLY A 88 -12.77 -18.67 2.87
CA GLY A 88 -11.60 -18.69 2.00
C GLY A 88 -11.66 -17.65 0.88
N THR A 89 -10.80 -17.83 -0.12
CA THR A 89 -10.85 -17.12 -1.40
C THR A 89 -10.96 -18.13 -2.55
N ALA A 90 -11.64 -17.73 -3.62
CA ALA A 90 -11.74 -18.48 -4.87
C ALA A 90 -11.08 -17.65 -5.97
N VAL A 91 -10.13 -18.25 -6.66
CA VAL A 91 -9.40 -17.63 -7.76
C VAL A 91 -9.89 -18.25 -9.07
N ASP A 92 -10.31 -17.45 -10.04
CA ASP A 92 -10.65 -17.97 -11.37
C ASP A 92 -9.45 -18.72 -11.96
N ASN A 93 -9.69 -19.81 -12.69
CA ASN A 93 -8.58 -20.52 -13.34
C ASN A 93 -7.86 -19.57 -14.32
N MET A 94 -6.53 -19.50 -14.23
CA MET A 94 -5.70 -18.62 -15.06
C MET A 94 -5.96 -18.80 -16.56
N ALA A 95 -6.28 -20.03 -17.00
CA ALA A 95 -6.60 -20.31 -18.39
C ALA A 95 -7.77 -19.47 -18.91
N MET A 96 -8.73 -19.11 -18.06
CA MET A 96 -9.84 -18.22 -18.43
C MET A 96 -9.37 -16.78 -18.68
N SER A 97 -8.37 -16.31 -17.92
CA SER A 97 -7.78 -14.98 -18.14
C SER A 97 -6.93 -14.95 -19.40
N ILE A 98 -6.14 -16.00 -19.63
CA ILE A 98 -5.41 -16.18 -20.90
C ILE A 98 -6.41 -16.22 -22.07
N ALA A 99 -7.55 -16.90 -21.92
CA ALA A 99 -8.57 -16.96 -22.96
C ALA A 99 -9.26 -15.63 -23.27
N LYS A 100 -9.28 -14.68 -22.33
CA LYS A 100 -9.79 -13.32 -22.55
C LYS A 100 -8.74 -12.44 -23.23
N ARG A 101 -7.47 -12.62 -22.85
CA ARG A 101 -6.33 -11.90 -23.44
C ARG A 101 -6.09 -12.33 -24.88
N GLU A 102 -6.02 -13.63 -25.10
CA GLU A 102 -5.75 -14.26 -26.38
C GLU A 102 -7.07 -14.54 -27.08
N LYS A 103 -7.17 -14.25 -28.38
CA LYS A 103 -8.34 -14.64 -29.18
C LYS A 103 -8.25 -16.15 -29.47
N ILE A 104 -8.62 -16.99 -28.50
CA ILE A 104 -8.31 -18.43 -28.49
C ILE A 104 -8.80 -19.17 -29.74
N GLY A 105 -9.94 -18.76 -30.29
CA GLY A 105 -10.49 -19.36 -31.51
C GLY A 105 -9.63 -19.18 -32.76
N SER A 106 -8.66 -18.26 -32.73
CA SER A 106 -7.72 -18.00 -33.83
C SER A 106 -6.24 -18.15 -33.43
N THR A 107 -5.95 -18.31 -32.15
CA THR A 107 -4.58 -18.30 -31.62
C THR A 107 -4.07 -19.72 -31.42
N LYS A 108 -2.88 -20.03 -31.93
CA LYS A 108 -2.20 -21.30 -31.61
C LYS A 108 -1.34 -21.12 -30.37
N PHE A 109 -1.26 -22.17 -29.57
CA PHE A 109 -0.45 -22.21 -28.35
C PHE A 109 0.71 -23.18 -28.53
N TYR A 110 1.78 -22.99 -27.76
CA TYR A 110 2.84 -23.98 -27.64
C TYR A 110 2.87 -24.58 -26.24
N LYS A 111 3.20 -25.87 -26.17
CA LYS A 111 3.56 -26.54 -24.93
C LYS A 111 5.08 -26.70 -24.87
N ILE A 112 5.70 -26.22 -23.79
CA ILE A 112 7.13 -26.44 -23.55
C ILE A 112 7.31 -27.80 -22.87
N ARG A 113 8.26 -28.61 -23.33
CA ARG A 113 8.67 -29.86 -22.68
C ARG A 113 9.79 -29.60 -21.67
N ASP A 114 9.53 -29.96 -20.40
CA ASP A 114 10.37 -29.66 -19.24
C ASP A 114 11.86 -30.04 -19.39
N ALA A 115 12.18 -31.14 -20.10
CA ALA A 115 13.54 -31.66 -20.16
C ALA A 115 14.42 -31.08 -21.28
N SER A 116 13.82 -30.56 -22.35
CA SER A 116 14.56 -30.17 -23.57
C SER A 116 14.33 -28.73 -24.01
N TYR A 117 13.44 -28.00 -23.32
CA TYR A 117 12.91 -26.70 -23.74
C TYR A 117 12.26 -26.72 -25.13
N ALA A 118 12.01 -27.91 -25.70
CA ALA A 118 11.37 -28.04 -27.00
C ALA A 118 9.91 -27.60 -26.92
N THR A 119 9.47 -26.90 -27.95
CA THR A 119 8.09 -26.40 -28.07
C THR A 119 7.29 -27.27 -29.02
N ASP A 120 6.16 -27.81 -28.56
CA ASP A 120 5.18 -28.45 -29.43
C ASP A 120 4.05 -27.46 -29.73
N LEU A 121 3.82 -27.17 -31.01
CA LEU A 121 2.70 -26.35 -31.44
C LEU A 121 1.39 -27.14 -31.29
N THR A 122 0.42 -26.56 -30.59
CA THR A 122 -0.93 -27.11 -30.46
C THR A 122 -1.87 -26.48 -31.49
N SER A 123 -2.92 -27.21 -31.86
CA SER A 123 -4.01 -26.64 -32.65
C SER A 123 -4.72 -25.53 -31.86
N PRO A 124 -5.33 -24.53 -32.54
CA PRO A 124 -6.23 -23.58 -31.90
C PRO A 124 -7.34 -24.31 -31.13
N THR A 125 -7.76 -23.76 -29.99
CA THR A 125 -8.83 -24.33 -29.15
C THR A 125 -9.94 -23.31 -28.91
N GLN A 126 -11.15 -23.81 -28.70
CA GLN A 126 -12.30 -23.01 -28.25
C GLN A 126 -12.54 -23.13 -26.74
N LEU A 127 -11.82 -24.03 -26.06
CA LEU A 127 -11.98 -24.30 -24.63
C LEU A 127 -10.77 -23.74 -23.87
N SER A 128 -11.04 -22.90 -22.88
CA SER A 128 -9.98 -22.34 -22.03
C SER A 128 -9.20 -23.43 -21.29
N THR A 129 -9.83 -24.55 -20.93
CA THR A 129 -9.19 -25.68 -20.23
C THR A 129 -8.07 -26.36 -21.02
N ASP A 130 -8.01 -26.14 -22.33
CA ASP A 130 -6.98 -26.74 -23.20
C ASP A 130 -5.72 -25.86 -23.32
N ILE A 131 -5.75 -24.64 -22.76
CA ILE A 131 -4.62 -23.71 -22.82
C ILE A 131 -3.50 -24.20 -21.91
N SER A 132 -2.33 -24.45 -22.51
CA SER A 132 -1.13 -24.83 -21.76
C SER A 132 -0.44 -23.59 -21.20
N PHE A 133 -0.17 -23.62 -19.90
CA PHE A 133 0.68 -22.66 -19.20
C PHE A 133 1.52 -23.37 -18.14
N GLY A 134 2.60 -22.74 -17.68
CA GLY A 134 3.49 -23.27 -16.66
C GLY A 134 3.99 -22.20 -15.69
N PHE A 135 4.69 -22.62 -14.65
CA PHE A 135 5.34 -21.74 -13.67
C PHE A 135 6.86 -21.86 -13.70
N LEU A 136 7.57 -20.78 -13.34
CA LEU A 136 9.04 -20.78 -13.41
C LEU A 136 9.69 -21.79 -12.46
N ASN A 137 9.03 -22.22 -11.38
CA ASN A 137 9.57 -23.25 -10.48
C ASN A 137 9.43 -24.68 -11.05
N GLN A 138 8.58 -24.86 -12.06
CA GLN A 138 8.39 -26.14 -12.75
C GLN A 138 9.46 -26.39 -13.81
N MET A 139 10.22 -25.33 -14.18
CA MET A 139 11.25 -25.40 -15.20
C MET A 139 12.64 -25.63 -14.61
N PRO A 140 13.55 -26.29 -15.35
CA PRO A 140 14.94 -26.44 -14.92
C PRO A 140 15.62 -25.07 -14.71
N GLY A 141 16.63 -25.04 -13.85
CA GLY A 141 17.41 -23.82 -13.60
C GLY A 141 18.09 -23.32 -14.87
N GLY A 142 18.03 -22.00 -15.11
CA GLY A 142 18.56 -21.39 -16.34
C GLY A 142 17.51 -21.21 -17.43
N PHE A 143 16.25 -21.59 -17.20
CA PHE A 143 15.17 -21.44 -18.17
C PHE A 143 14.97 -19.99 -18.65
N PHE A 144 14.96 -19.00 -17.75
CA PHE A 144 14.79 -17.61 -18.17
C PHE A 144 16.00 -17.12 -18.98
N ALA A 145 17.21 -17.53 -18.58
CA ALA A 145 18.41 -17.25 -19.36
C ALA A 145 18.37 -17.87 -20.77
N HIS A 146 17.81 -19.08 -20.88
CA HIS A 146 17.58 -19.72 -22.16
C HIS A 146 16.57 -18.93 -23.01
N LEU A 147 15.41 -18.53 -22.46
CA LEU A 147 14.43 -17.71 -23.18
C LEU A 147 15.05 -16.42 -23.73
N MET A 148 15.84 -15.72 -22.92
CA MET A 148 16.53 -14.50 -23.37
C MET A 148 17.51 -14.79 -24.51
N LYS A 149 18.28 -15.88 -24.42
CA LYS A 149 19.18 -16.30 -25.51
C LYS A 149 18.43 -16.63 -26.80
N GLU A 150 17.30 -17.35 -26.71
CA GLU A 150 16.49 -17.69 -27.87
C GLU A 150 15.83 -16.46 -28.51
N ARG A 151 15.48 -15.43 -27.71
CA ARG A 151 15.06 -14.12 -28.21
C ARG A 151 16.19 -13.39 -28.92
N ASP A 152 17.39 -13.35 -28.33
CA ASP A 152 18.57 -12.72 -28.92
C ASP A 152 18.95 -13.38 -30.26
N GLU A 153 18.67 -14.67 -30.42
CA GLU A 153 18.87 -15.44 -31.65
C GLU A 153 17.64 -15.48 -32.58
N GLU A 154 16.65 -14.62 -32.32
CA GLU A 154 15.40 -14.43 -33.08
C GLU A 154 14.55 -15.71 -33.30
N ARG A 155 14.74 -16.75 -32.48
CA ARG A 155 13.98 -18.01 -32.58
C ARG A 155 12.64 -17.95 -31.87
N LEU A 156 12.51 -17.08 -30.88
CA LEU A 156 11.25 -16.75 -30.22
C LEU A 156 11.20 -15.25 -29.95
N SER A 157 10.03 -14.77 -29.52
CA SER A 157 9.85 -13.43 -28.97
C SER A 157 9.32 -13.50 -27.54
N ILE A 158 9.53 -12.43 -26.78
CA ILE A 158 9.04 -12.30 -25.41
C ILE A 158 8.14 -11.07 -25.36
N ASP A 159 6.97 -11.19 -24.75
CA ASP A 159 6.12 -10.06 -24.37
C ASP A 159 6.78 -9.29 -23.22
N MET A 160 7.65 -8.33 -23.58
CA MET A 160 8.37 -7.51 -22.60
C MET A 160 7.44 -6.61 -21.78
N GLU A 161 6.27 -6.27 -22.32
CA GLU A 161 5.24 -5.54 -21.59
C GLU A 161 4.71 -6.38 -20.43
N SER A 162 4.37 -7.65 -20.69
CA SER A 162 3.88 -8.54 -19.64
C SER A 162 4.90 -8.75 -18.51
N LEU A 163 6.18 -8.88 -18.87
CA LEU A 163 7.25 -9.04 -17.88
C LEU A 163 7.47 -7.76 -17.08
N ALA A 164 7.54 -6.61 -17.76
CA ALA A 164 7.67 -5.31 -17.10
C ALA A 164 6.47 -5.02 -16.18
N SER A 165 5.25 -5.33 -16.63
CA SER A 165 4.02 -5.23 -15.84
C SER A 165 4.10 -6.02 -14.54
N VAL A 166 4.45 -7.31 -14.61
CA VAL A 166 4.57 -8.18 -13.43
C VAL A 166 5.60 -7.63 -12.46
N LEU A 167 6.80 -7.30 -12.95
CA LEU A 167 7.89 -6.85 -12.08
C LEU A 167 7.61 -5.48 -11.46
N THR A 168 7.15 -4.50 -12.24
CA THR A 168 6.86 -3.14 -11.74
C THR A 168 5.70 -3.14 -10.75
N CYS A 169 4.64 -3.92 -11.00
CA CYS A 169 3.53 -4.09 -10.06
C CYS A 169 4.01 -4.67 -8.72
N SER A 170 4.77 -5.78 -8.75
CA SER A 170 5.30 -6.39 -7.52
C SER A 170 6.27 -5.46 -6.77
N TYR A 171 7.08 -4.67 -7.48
CA TYR A 171 7.94 -3.66 -6.84
C TYR A 171 7.12 -2.55 -6.19
N PHE A 172 6.15 -2.01 -6.93
CA PHE A 172 5.30 -0.92 -6.47
C PHE A 172 4.45 -1.33 -5.25
N LEU A 173 3.86 -2.53 -5.29
CA LEU A 173 3.03 -3.08 -4.21
C LEU A 173 3.84 -3.76 -3.09
N GLU A 174 5.14 -3.51 -2.97
CA GLU A 174 5.98 -4.01 -1.86
C GLU A 174 5.90 -5.53 -1.68
N GLU A 175 5.94 -6.29 -2.78
CA GLU A 175 5.78 -7.73 -2.72
C GLU A 175 7.02 -8.41 -2.15
N ASP A 176 6.83 -9.19 -1.09
CA ASP A 176 7.93 -9.97 -0.50
C ASP A 176 7.97 -11.43 -1.00
N ASP A 177 6.93 -11.90 -1.68
CA ASP A 177 6.77 -13.29 -2.13
C ASP A 177 6.75 -13.51 -3.66
N LEU A 178 7.52 -12.72 -4.41
CA LEU A 178 7.68 -12.91 -5.86
C LEU A 178 8.61 -14.10 -6.20
N HIS A 179 8.29 -15.28 -5.68
CA HIS A 179 9.05 -16.50 -5.90
C HIS A 179 8.71 -17.16 -7.24
N LYS A 180 9.55 -18.08 -7.74
CA LYS A 180 9.38 -18.71 -9.06
C LYS A 180 8.02 -19.41 -9.26
N GLY A 181 7.38 -19.88 -8.18
CA GLY A 181 6.04 -20.48 -8.24
C GLY A 181 4.88 -19.50 -8.39
N ASN A 182 5.13 -18.19 -8.30
CA ASN A 182 4.11 -17.14 -8.43
C ASN A 182 4.20 -16.43 -9.79
N ILE A 183 5.27 -16.68 -10.55
CA ILE A 183 5.43 -16.19 -11.93
C ILE A 183 5.14 -17.35 -12.88
N GLY A 184 4.08 -17.18 -13.66
CA GLY A 184 3.71 -18.10 -14.70
C GLY A 184 4.06 -17.58 -16.09
N TYR A 185 4.00 -18.48 -17.06
CA TYR A 185 4.17 -18.16 -18.47
C TYR A 185 3.26 -19.03 -19.34
N TYR A 186 2.89 -18.52 -20.51
CA TYR A 186 2.30 -19.28 -21.59
C TYR A 186 2.94 -18.87 -22.92
N VAL A 187 2.74 -19.67 -23.96
CA VAL A 187 3.39 -19.45 -25.25
C VAL A 187 2.36 -19.50 -26.38
N THR A 188 2.35 -18.49 -27.23
CA THR A 188 1.48 -18.40 -28.43
C THR A 188 2.31 -18.35 -29.71
N GLU A 189 1.68 -18.59 -30.86
CA GLU A 189 2.28 -18.31 -32.17
C GLU A 189 2.01 -16.88 -32.59
N LYS A 190 3.08 -16.10 -32.79
CA LYS A 190 3.03 -14.74 -33.31
C LYS A 190 4.06 -14.59 -34.42
N ASP A 191 3.62 -14.13 -35.58
CA ASP A 191 4.47 -13.94 -36.76
C ASP A 191 5.29 -15.21 -37.14
N GLY A 192 4.68 -16.39 -36.96
CA GLY A 192 5.27 -17.70 -37.25
C GLY A 192 6.33 -18.18 -36.26
N LYS A 193 6.48 -17.51 -35.10
CA LYS A 193 7.43 -17.85 -34.05
C LYS A 193 6.73 -18.00 -32.69
N PRO A 194 7.31 -18.79 -31.75
CA PRO A 194 6.86 -18.80 -30.37
C PRO A 194 6.98 -17.40 -29.73
N HIS A 195 5.94 -16.99 -29.00
CA HIS A 195 5.85 -15.74 -28.27
C HIS A 195 5.53 -16.04 -26.81
N VAL A 196 6.44 -15.68 -25.90
CA VAL A 196 6.30 -16.00 -24.47
C VAL A 196 5.70 -14.81 -23.73
N THR A 197 4.61 -15.05 -23.02
CA THR A 197 3.96 -14.05 -22.16
C THR A 197 4.00 -14.48 -20.71
N PHE A 198 4.32 -13.53 -19.82
CA PHE A 198 4.40 -13.76 -18.38
C PHE A 198 3.15 -13.29 -17.66
N PHE A 199 2.76 -13.99 -16.60
CA PHE A 199 1.65 -13.63 -15.75
C PHE A 199 2.01 -13.89 -14.28
N LYS A 200 1.17 -13.39 -13.38
CA LYS A 200 1.38 -13.55 -11.94
C LYS A 200 0.12 -14.03 -11.24
N ILE A 201 0.32 -14.86 -10.21
CA ILE A 201 -0.71 -15.25 -9.26
C ILE A 201 -0.18 -15.07 -7.84
N ASP A 202 -1.08 -15.25 -6.87
CA ASP A 202 -0.80 -15.19 -5.43
C ASP A 202 -0.34 -13.81 -4.96
N HIS A 203 -1.19 -13.17 -4.15
CA HIS A 203 -1.09 -11.75 -3.79
C HIS A 203 -1.21 -11.54 -2.27
N ASP A 204 -1.02 -12.59 -1.48
CA ASP A 204 -1.23 -12.56 -0.02
C ASP A 204 -0.17 -11.74 0.76
N LEU A 205 1.01 -11.56 0.16
CA LEU A 205 2.15 -10.81 0.71
C LEU A 205 2.48 -9.54 -0.10
N LEU A 206 1.44 -8.83 -0.52
CA LEU A 206 1.54 -7.44 -0.99
C LEU A 206 1.47 -6.44 0.18
N LEU A 207 1.87 -5.21 -0.09
CA LEU A 207 1.98 -4.10 0.85
C LEU A 207 2.74 -4.52 2.11
N THR A 208 3.89 -5.18 1.91
CA THR A 208 4.65 -5.81 3.00
C THR A 208 5.06 -4.82 4.06
N ASP A 209 5.67 -3.71 3.66
CA ASP A 209 6.12 -2.73 4.65
C ASP A 209 4.93 -2.00 5.28
N SER A 210 3.90 -1.75 4.50
CA SER A 210 2.76 -0.92 4.90
C SER A 210 1.72 -1.67 5.76
N ILE A 211 1.49 -2.96 5.51
CA ILE A 211 0.36 -3.73 6.07
C ILE A 211 0.76 -5.16 6.48
N THR A 212 1.26 -6.00 5.57
CA THR A 212 1.33 -7.45 5.86
C THR A 212 2.42 -7.83 6.85
N SER A 213 3.51 -7.06 6.95
CA SER A 213 4.57 -7.27 7.97
C SER A 213 4.10 -7.25 9.42
N PHE A 214 2.93 -6.68 9.70
CA PHE A 214 2.31 -6.64 11.03
C PHE A 214 1.58 -7.93 11.41
N TYR A 215 1.42 -8.87 10.48
CA TYR A 215 0.59 -10.07 10.67
C TYR A 215 1.24 -11.34 10.13
N ASP A 216 2.10 -11.21 9.13
CA ASP A 216 2.91 -12.27 8.55
C ASP A 216 4.36 -11.76 8.50
N SER A 217 5.21 -12.35 9.34
CA SER A 217 6.60 -11.95 9.46
C SER A 217 7.50 -13.13 9.17
N ARG A 218 8.47 -12.92 8.28
CA ARG A 218 9.55 -13.86 8.07
C ARG A 218 10.68 -13.51 9.04
N PHE A 219 11.24 -14.49 9.73
CA PHE A 219 12.34 -14.27 10.67
C PHE A 219 13.53 -13.55 10.01
N GLN A 220 13.78 -13.81 8.72
CA GLN A 220 14.80 -13.13 7.92
C GLN A 220 14.58 -11.62 7.86
N ASN A 221 13.32 -11.17 7.95
CA ASN A 221 12.97 -9.75 7.90
C ASN A 221 13.26 -9.00 9.21
N LEU A 222 13.64 -9.69 10.29
CA LEU A 222 14.06 -9.02 11.54
C LEU A 222 15.40 -8.28 11.41
N SER A 223 16.23 -8.69 10.44
CA SER A 223 17.50 -8.01 10.12
C SER A 223 17.33 -6.83 9.14
N ASN A 224 16.10 -6.60 8.68
CA ASN A 224 15.81 -5.60 7.68
C ASN A 224 15.91 -4.18 8.27
N ARG A 225 16.55 -3.27 7.53
CA ARG A 225 16.55 -1.83 7.81
C ARG A 225 15.17 -1.21 7.53
N GLN A 226 14.95 -0.01 8.05
CA GLN A 226 13.70 0.76 7.90
C GLN A 226 13.31 1.06 6.44
N ASP A 227 14.27 0.99 5.50
CA ASP A 227 14.12 1.41 4.11
C ASP A 227 13.91 0.26 3.11
N HIS A 228 13.59 -0.95 3.60
CA HIS A 228 13.62 -2.17 2.80
C HIS A 228 12.67 -2.24 1.60
N PHE A 229 11.65 -1.41 1.51
CA PHE A 229 10.76 -1.36 0.34
C PHE A 229 10.70 0.05 -0.27
N ASN A 230 11.68 0.90 0.02
CA ASN A 230 11.68 2.28 -0.49
C ASN A 230 11.80 2.32 -2.01
N ILE A 231 11.05 3.25 -2.60
CA ILE A 231 11.20 3.59 -4.02
C ILE A 231 12.38 4.55 -4.13
N THR A 232 13.39 4.20 -4.92
CA THR A 232 14.58 5.03 -5.11
C THR A 232 14.91 5.23 -6.57
N ARG A 233 15.53 6.38 -6.87
CA ARG A 233 16.01 6.68 -8.22
C ARG A 233 17.03 5.64 -8.70
N HIS A 234 17.85 5.11 -7.79
CA HIS A 234 18.85 4.10 -8.13
C HIS A 234 18.20 2.81 -8.61
N ASP A 235 17.19 2.32 -7.87
CA ASP A 235 16.44 1.12 -8.24
C ASP A 235 15.66 1.31 -9.56
N LEU A 236 14.99 2.45 -9.77
CA LEU A 236 14.23 2.69 -11.01
C LEU A 236 15.12 2.76 -12.27
N LEU A 237 16.32 3.33 -12.14
CA LEU A 237 17.27 3.43 -13.25
C LEU A 237 17.86 2.06 -13.63
N HIS A 238 18.16 1.20 -12.66
CA HIS A 238 18.78 -0.11 -12.89
C HIS A 238 17.78 -1.27 -12.86
N PHE A 239 16.49 -0.95 -12.84
CA PHE A 239 15.42 -1.93 -12.68
C PHE A 239 15.51 -3.02 -13.78
N PRO A 240 15.41 -4.32 -13.44
CA PRO A 240 14.98 -4.89 -12.15
C PRO A 240 16.14 -5.27 -11.20
N ASP A 241 17.37 -4.78 -11.40
CA ASP A 241 18.50 -5.00 -10.49
C ASP A 241 18.41 -4.12 -9.22
N LEU A 242 17.51 -4.49 -8.30
CA LEU A 242 17.24 -3.74 -7.07
C LEU A 242 18.43 -3.75 -6.12
N ARG A 243 18.95 -2.57 -5.78
CA ARG A 243 20.06 -2.40 -4.83
C ARG A 243 19.60 -1.86 -3.49
N ASP A 244 18.65 -0.94 -3.49
CA ASP A 244 18.15 -0.30 -2.27
C ASP A 244 16.99 -1.11 -1.67
N SER A 245 15.99 -1.45 -2.47
CA SER A 245 14.83 -2.24 -2.03
C SER A 245 15.15 -3.71 -1.89
N SER A 246 14.78 -4.28 -0.75
CA SER A 246 15.18 -5.59 -0.26
C SER A 246 14.06 -6.60 -0.10
N ASN A 247 13.27 -6.72 -1.18
CA ASN A 247 12.29 -7.78 -1.39
C ASN A 247 12.95 -9.17 -1.28
N TYR A 248 12.39 -10.04 -0.44
CA TYR A 248 13.01 -11.32 -0.10
C TYR A 248 13.05 -12.26 -1.30
N TYR A 249 11.93 -12.50 -1.99
CA TYR A 249 11.89 -13.27 -3.25
C TYR A 249 11.95 -12.31 -4.45
N TRP A 250 13.14 -11.87 -4.83
CA TRP A 250 13.31 -11.02 -6.03
C TRP A 250 14.24 -11.66 -7.08
N PRO A 251 13.90 -11.61 -8.39
CA PRO A 251 14.64 -12.34 -9.42
C PRO A 251 16.14 -12.03 -9.54
N THR A 252 16.59 -10.82 -9.22
CA THR A 252 17.99 -10.41 -9.34
C THR A 252 18.79 -10.60 -8.05
N ARG A 253 18.15 -10.99 -6.94
CA ARG A 253 18.77 -11.09 -5.61
C ARG A 253 19.24 -12.49 -5.29
N ARG A 254 20.47 -12.59 -4.76
CA ARG A 254 21.03 -13.84 -4.24
C ARG A 254 20.62 -14.03 -2.79
N ARG A 255 20.35 -15.28 -2.40
CA ARG A 255 20.10 -15.67 -1.01
C ARG A 255 21.28 -16.39 -0.40
N PHE A 256 21.54 -16.10 0.87
CA PHE A 256 22.61 -16.71 1.64
C PHE A 256 22.13 -17.89 2.51
N VAL A 257 20.85 -17.94 2.86
CA VAL A 257 20.23 -19.05 3.63
C VAL A 257 19.09 -19.63 2.81
N VAL A 258 19.28 -20.85 2.27
CA VAL A 258 18.31 -21.53 1.40
C VAL A 258 18.25 -23.00 1.80
N LYS A 259 17.04 -23.57 1.87
CA LYS A 259 16.88 -25.03 1.98
C LYS A 259 17.39 -25.67 0.69
N ILE A 260 18.22 -26.70 0.80
CA ILE A 260 18.72 -27.44 -0.36
C ILE A 260 17.52 -27.98 -1.15
N GLY A 261 17.49 -27.72 -2.46
CA GLY A 261 16.42 -28.21 -3.35
C GLY A 261 15.14 -27.36 -3.40
N ASP A 262 15.14 -26.14 -2.84
CA ASP A 262 14.00 -25.23 -2.95
C ASP A 262 13.90 -24.63 -4.37
N ASP A 263 12.96 -25.15 -5.16
CA ASP A 263 12.67 -24.81 -6.55
C ASP A 263 12.01 -23.42 -6.71
N LYS A 264 11.50 -22.84 -5.61
CA LYS A 264 10.86 -21.52 -5.60
C LYS A 264 11.87 -20.37 -5.66
N ILE A 265 13.15 -20.63 -5.42
CA ILE A 265 14.18 -19.59 -5.27
C ILE A 265 14.96 -19.36 -6.57
N TYR A 266 15.37 -18.12 -6.80
CA TYR A 266 16.30 -17.72 -7.88
C TYR A 266 17.76 -18.10 -7.56
N SER A 267 18.04 -19.40 -7.43
CA SER A 267 19.36 -19.94 -7.05
C SER A 267 20.35 -20.03 -8.23
N ASN A 268 19.85 -20.20 -9.46
CA ASN A 268 20.67 -20.27 -10.68
C ASN A 268 21.24 -18.88 -11.04
N SER A 269 22.56 -18.78 -11.25
CA SER A 269 23.21 -17.51 -11.60
C SER A 269 22.85 -17.00 -12.99
N ALA A 270 22.76 -17.89 -13.99
CA ALA A 270 22.41 -17.51 -15.35
C ALA A 270 21.02 -16.86 -15.41
N ASP A 271 20.02 -17.41 -14.70
CA ASP A 271 18.69 -16.78 -14.58
C ASP A 271 18.80 -15.37 -13.98
N ARG A 272 19.49 -15.23 -12.83
CA ARG A 272 19.63 -13.93 -12.17
C ARG A 272 20.33 -12.91 -13.07
N ASP A 273 21.40 -13.31 -13.75
CA ASP A 273 22.16 -12.45 -14.63
C ASP A 273 21.33 -12.07 -15.88
N ALA A 274 20.50 -12.97 -16.39
CA ALA A 274 19.54 -12.67 -17.45
C ALA A 274 18.49 -11.64 -17.00
N PHE A 275 17.92 -11.77 -15.79
CA PHE A 275 17.03 -10.73 -15.24
C PHE A 275 17.75 -9.39 -15.05
N LYS A 276 19.01 -9.38 -14.61
CA LYS A 276 19.80 -8.15 -14.48
C LYS A 276 20.08 -7.48 -15.83
N ARG A 277 20.24 -8.25 -16.91
CA ARG A 277 20.47 -7.70 -18.25
C ARG A 277 19.28 -6.91 -18.79
N LEU A 278 18.05 -7.15 -18.29
CA LEU A 278 16.86 -6.38 -18.67
C LEU A 278 17.01 -4.87 -18.42
N GLN A 279 17.85 -4.44 -17.48
CA GLN A 279 18.11 -3.02 -17.24
C GLN A 279 18.69 -2.29 -18.47
N ALA A 280 19.30 -3.04 -19.40
CA ALA A 280 19.90 -2.53 -20.63
C ALA A 280 19.08 -2.89 -21.88
N ASP A 281 17.89 -3.46 -21.73
CA ASP A 281 16.99 -3.80 -22.83
C ASP A 281 16.02 -2.64 -23.09
N ASP A 282 16.05 -2.08 -24.29
CA ASP A 282 15.27 -0.87 -24.63
C ASP A 282 13.75 -1.12 -24.61
N GLU A 283 13.31 -2.29 -25.10
CA GLU A 283 11.90 -2.68 -25.13
C GLU A 283 11.37 -2.85 -23.71
N PHE A 284 12.11 -3.58 -22.87
CA PHE A 284 11.78 -3.72 -21.45
C PHE A 284 11.78 -2.37 -20.73
N ASN A 285 12.75 -1.50 -20.99
CA ASN A 285 12.84 -0.19 -20.35
C ASN A 285 11.67 0.73 -20.71
N ARG A 286 11.22 0.72 -21.96
CA ARG A 286 9.99 1.42 -22.37
C ARG A 286 8.81 0.95 -21.53
N TYR A 287 8.54 -0.37 -21.52
CA TYR A 287 7.38 -0.91 -20.81
C TYR A 287 7.48 -0.79 -19.29
N LYS A 288 8.70 -0.83 -18.73
CA LYS A 288 8.94 -0.47 -17.33
C LYS A 288 8.43 0.94 -17.05
N TRP A 289 8.79 1.92 -17.89
CA TRP A 289 8.31 3.29 -17.71
C TRP A 289 6.80 3.41 -17.91
N LYS A 290 6.22 2.71 -18.89
CA LYS A 290 4.75 2.65 -19.10
C LYS A 290 4.02 2.20 -17.83
N HIS A 291 4.42 1.10 -17.22
CA HIS A 291 3.72 0.58 -16.03
C HIS A 291 3.98 1.38 -14.75
N LEU A 292 5.16 2.00 -14.61
CA LEU A 292 5.41 2.98 -13.55
C LEU A 292 4.57 4.26 -13.75
N LEU A 293 4.40 4.72 -14.99
CA LEU A 293 3.50 5.83 -15.34
C LEU A 293 2.05 5.49 -15.01
N LYS A 294 1.56 4.32 -15.45
CA LYS A 294 0.21 3.83 -15.12
C LYS A 294 -0.04 3.88 -13.61
N SER A 295 0.94 3.45 -12.81
CA SER A 295 0.85 3.40 -11.36
C SER A 295 0.62 4.78 -10.73
N ILE A 296 1.16 5.86 -11.31
CA ILE A 296 0.95 7.23 -10.82
C ILE A 296 -0.24 7.94 -11.46
N LEU A 297 -0.82 7.40 -12.54
CA LEU A 297 -2.01 7.93 -13.22
C LEU A 297 -3.32 7.48 -12.57
N ILE A 298 -3.34 6.33 -11.88
CA ILE A 298 -4.55 5.80 -11.24
C ILE A 298 -5.08 6.82 -10.19
N PRO A 299 -6.31 7.33 -10.35
CA PRO A 299 -6.92 8.22 -9.37
C PRO A 299 -7.25 7.50 -8.06
N ASP A 300 -7.16 8.21 -6.93
CA ASP A 300 -7.47 7.65 -5.60
C ASP A 300 -8.89 7.08 -5.50
N GLU A 301 -9.84 7.71 -6.19
CA GLU A 301 -11.23 7.26 -6.25
C GLU A 301 -11.36 5.91 -6.98
N LEU A 302 -10.56 5.68 -8.04
CA LEU A 302 -10.50 4.40 -8.73
C LEU A 302 -9.91 3.29 -7.85
N VAL A 303 -8.83 3.57 -7.11
CA VAL A 303 -8.29 2.64 -6.11
C VAL A 303 -9.35 2.26 -5.09
N ARG A 304 -10.07 3.25 -4.54
CA ARG A 304 -11.13 3.01 -3.56
C ARG A 304 -12.24 2.14 -4.14
N HIS A 305 -12.67 2.39 -5.37
CA HIS A 305 -13.70 1.58 -6.02
C HIS A 305 -13.26 0.15 -6.31
N ALA A 306 -11.99 -0.06 -6.69
CA ALA A 306 -11.42 -1.40 -6.83
C ALA A 306 -11.47 -2.17 -5.50
N ILE A 307 -11.13 -1.52 -4.38
CA ILE A 307 -11.23 -2.13 -3.04
C ILE A 307 -12.69 -2.45 -2.68
N LEU A 308 -13.63 -1.55 -2.98
CA LEU A 308 -15.06 -1.70 -2.71
C LEU A 308 -15.74 -2.81 -3.52
N MET A 309 -15.07 -3.41 -4.50
CA MET A 309 -15.55 -4.63 -5.16
C MET A 309 -15.65 -5.81 -4.19
N HIS A 310 -14.83 -5.78 -3.13
CA HIS A 310 -14.63 -6.89 -2.20
C HIS A 310 -14.99 -6.55 -0.75
N LEU A 311 -15.25 -5.27 -0.44
CA LEU A 311 -15.49 -4.76 0.92
C LEU A 311 -16.73 -3.85 0.96
N GLU A 312 -17.46 -3.88 2.08
CA GLU A 312 -18.67 -3.07 2.27
C GLU A 312 -18.40 -1.82 3.13
N SER A 313 -18.51 -0.62 2.57
CA SER A 313 -18.26 0.63 3.34
C SER A 313 -19.24 0.89 4.48
N SER A 314 -20.40 0.23 4.48
CA SER A 314 -21.37 0.27 5.58
C SER A 314 -20.95 -0.58 6.79
N ASN A 315 -20.01 -1.51 6.60
CA ASN A 315 -19.41 -2.27 7.68
C ASN A 315 -18.16 -1.51 8.18
N TYR A 316 -18.14 -1.14 9.45
CA TYR A 316 -17.04 -0.35 10.01
C TYR A 316 -15.68 -1.06 10.02
N GLN A 317 -15.67 -2.40 10.13
CA GLN A 317 -14.44 -3.18 10.04
C GLN A 317 -13.87 -3.15 8.62
N ASP A 318 -14.72 -3.33 7.62
CA ASP A 318 -14.36 -3.20 6.21
C ASP A 318 -13.93 -1.76 5.89
N LEU A 319 -14.65 -0.75 6.40
CA LEU A 319 -14.30 0.66 6.23
C LEU A 319 -12.90 0.97 6.77
N SER A 320 -12.54 0.42 7.93
CA SER A 320 -11.18 0.56 8.48
C SER A 320 -10.12 -0.06 7.55
N GLU A 321 -10.37 -1.24 6.98
CA GLU A 321 -9.43 -1.87 6.04
C GLU A 321 -9.37 -1.10 4.70
N ILE A 322 -10.50 -0.61 4.19
CA ILE A 322 -10.55 0.27 3.00
C ILE A 322 -9.66 1.49 3.22
N ASN A 323 -9.79 2.17 4.35
CA ASN A 323 -9.02 3.38 4.66
C ASN A 323 -7.53 3.06 4.86
N LEU A 324 -7.19 1.94 5.51
CA LEU A 324 -5.82 1.47 5.68
C LEU A 324 -5.13 1.22 4.33
N ILE A 325 -5.78 0.47 3.45
CA ILE A 325 -5.24 0.09 2.14
C ILE A 325 -5.18 1.30 1.21
N SER A 326 -6.22 2.14 1.19
CA SER A 326 -6.25 3.37 0.39
C SER A 326 -5.10 4.30 0.79
N GLN A 327 -4.88 4.49 2.10
CA GLN A 327 -3.77 5.32 2.57
C GLN A 327 -2.41 4.74 2.19
N ALA A 328 -2.21 3.41 2.35
CA ALA A 328 -0.97 2.76 1.94
C ALA A 328 -0.68 3.00 0.45
N MET A 329 -1.69 2.84 -0.41
CA MET A 329 -1.59 3.10 -1.85
C MET A 329 -1.22 4.55 -2.16
N GLN A 330 -1.90 5.52 -1.54
CA GLN A 330 -1.60 6.94 -1.72
C GLN A 330 -0.16 7.30 -1.33
N GLU A 331 0.33 6.74 -0.21
CA GLU A 331 1.71 6.94 0.22
C GLU A 331 2.70 6.38 -0.81
N ARG A 332 2.42 5.21 -1.39
CA ARG A 332 3.23 4.59 -2.45
C ARG A 332 3.22 5.42 -3.73
N VAL A 333 2.04 5.85 -4.20
CA VAL A 333 1.90 6.70 -5.40
C VAL A 333 2.69 8.00 -5.21
N SER A 334 2.55 8.67 -4.07
CA SER A 334 3.24 9.94 -3.79
C SER A 334 4.76 9.78 -3.82
N LYS A 335 5.30 8.71 -3.19
CA LYS A 335 6.74 8.38 -3.25
C LYS A 335 7.20 8.08 -4.66
N LEU A 336 6.45 7.26 -5.40
CA LEU A 336 6.80 6.89 -6.78
C LEU A 336 6.86 8.13 -7.67
N ARG A 337 5.81 8.96 -7.62
CA ARG A 337 5.69 10.20 -8.40
C ARG A 337 6.87 11.15 -8.15
N ALA A 338 7.20 11.39 -6.89
CA ALA A 338 8.35 12.21 -6.52
C ALA A 338 9.67 11.69 -7.10
N VAL A 339 9.89 10.37 -7.05
CA VAL A 339 11.11 9.75 -7.60
C VAL A 339 11.12 9.79 -9.13
N LEU A 340 9.99 9.49 -9.79
CA LEU A 340 9.86 9.51 -11.24
C LEU A 340 10.15 10.88 -11.81
N PHE A 341 9.49 11.94 -11.33
CA PHE A 341 9.73 13.29 -11.84
C PHE A 341 11.13 13.82 -11.51
N SER A 342 11.74 13.40 -10.40
CA SER A 342 13.16 13.67 -10.12
C SER A 342 14.15 12.90 -11.01
N THR A 343 13.66 12.00 -11.87
CA THR A 343 14.47 11.15 -12.74
C THR A 343 14.42 11.65 -14.17
N SER A 344 15.52 12.23 -14.65
CA SER A 344 15.64 12.78 -16.01
C SER A 344 15.23 11.82 -17.13
N HIS A 345 15.55 10.53 -17.02
CA HIS A 345 15.22 9.52 -18.03
C HIS A 345 13.70 9.32 -18.16
N PHE A 346 12.97 9.39 -17.04
CA PHE A 346 11.51 9.29 -17.06
C PHE A 346 10.88 10.52 -17.71
N ASN A 347 11.35 11.73 -17.40
CA ASN A 347 10.85 12.95 -18.03
C ASN A 347 11.09 12.93 -19.55
N GLN A 348 12.27 12.47 -19.99
CA GLN A 348 12.58 12.29 -21.41
C GLN A 348 11.64 11.27 -22.08
N TYR A 349 11.43 10.12 -21.42
CA TYR A 349 10.47 9.11 -21.88
C TYR A 349 9.06 9.71 -22.02
N LEU A 350 8.57 10.43 -21.01
CA LEU A 350 7.20 10.98 -21.02
C LEU A 350 6.97 11.99 -22.15
N THR A 351 8.03 12.69 -22.59
CA THR A 351 7.99 13.64 -23.72
C THR A 351 8.34 13.00 -25.07
N SER A 352 8.62 11.70 -25.11
CA SER A 352 8.90 10.97 -26.36
C SER A 352 7.62 10.49 -27.04
N GLU A 353 7.70 10.12 -28.32
CA GLU A 353 6.58 9.52 -29.06
C GLU A 353 6.04 8.25 -28.37
N ASP A 354 6.94 7.42 -27.83
CA ASP A 354 6.56 6.24 -27.06
C ASP A 354 5.81 6.60 -25.78
N GLY A 355 6.28 7.61 -25.04
CA GLY A 355 5.61 8.08 -23.82
C GLY A 355 4.23 8.66 -24.10
N GLU A 356 4.07 9.42 -25.19
CA GLU A 356 2.77 9.98 -25.58
C GLU A 356 1.76 8.87 -25.93
N LYS A 357 2.19 7.86 -26.69
CA LYS A 357 1.38 6.70 -27.03
C LYS A 357 1.04 5.88 -25.80
N ASP A 358 2.03 5.54 -24.99
CA ASP A 358 1.87 4.68 -23.81
C ASP A 358 0.95 5.32 -22.77
N LEU A 359 0.95 6.66 -22.67
CA LEU A 359 0.05 7.43 -21.83
C LEU A 359 -1.42 7.32 -22.29
N PHE A 360 -1.67 7.39 -23.60
CA PHE A 360 -3.00 7.13 -24.15
C PHE A 360 -3.45 5.69 -23.90
N ASP A 361 -2.55 4.71 -24.11
CA ASP A 361 -2.82 3.29 -23.84
C ASP A 361 -3.18 3.08 -22.36
N CYS A 362 -2.44 3.70 -21.43
CA CYS A 362 -2.75 3.66 -20.01
C CYS A 362 -4.13 4.22 -19.69
N MET A 363 -4.52 5.34 -20.31
CA MET A 363 -5.86 5.91 -20.10
C MET A 363 -6.96 4.96 -20.57
N GLN A 364 -6.78 4.33 -21.73
CA GLN A 364 -7.73 3.34 -22.23
C GLN A 364 -7.83 2.12 -21.33
N GLU A 365 -6.69 1.58 -20.86
CA GLU A 365 -6.67 0.45 -19.93
C GLU A 365 -7.41 0.78 -18.62
N LEU A 366 -7.18 1.96 -18.05
CA LEU A 366 -7.85 2.40 -16.82
C LEU A 366 -9.35 2.63 -17.03
N GLY A 367 -9.74 3.21 -18.18
CA GLY A 367 -11.15 3.36 -18.55
C GLY A 367 -11.86 2.01 -18.72
N ASN A 368 -11.19 1.03 -19.34
CA ASN A 368 -11.72 -0.33 -19.46
C ASN A 368 -11.90 -1.00 -18.09
N HIS A 369 -10.92 -0.86 -17.20
CA HIS A 369 -11.02 -1.38 -15.84
C HIS A 369 -12.19 -0.72 -15.06
N LEU A 370 -12.35 0.60 -15.15
CA LEU A 370 -13.47 1.32 -14.56
C LEU A 370 -14.84 0.80 -15.06
N ASN A 371 -14.91 0.36 -16.31
CA ASN A 371 -16.10 -0.25 -16.89
C ASN A 371 -16.38 -1.67 -16.37
N GLU A 372 -15.35 -2.41 -15.96
CA GLU A 372 -15.52 -3.72 -15.29
C GLU A 372 -16.08 -3.58 -13.87
N ILE A 373 -15.87 -2.44 -13.20
CA ILE A 373 -16.38 -2.23 -11.85
C ILE A 373 -17.90 -2.03 -11.87
N THR A 374 -18.62 -2.93 -11.18
CA THR A 374 -20.08 -2.92 -11.11
C THR A 374 -20.59 -2.06 -9.95
N GLY A 375 -21.75 -1.41 -10.13
CA GLY A 375 -22.42 -0.65 -9.08
C GLY A 375 -21.87 0.76 -8.83
N ILE A 376 -21.02 1.28 -9.72
CA ILE A 376 -20.63 2.70 -9.75
C ILE A 376 -21.64 3.46 -10.62
N ALA A 377 -22.12 4.60 -10.13
CA ALA A 377 -22.96 5.51 -10.91
C ALA A 377 -22.18 6.11 -12.10
N GLU A 378 -22.85 6.33 -13.22
CA GLU A 378 -22.22 6.80 -14.45
C GLU A 378 -21.60 8.20 -14.28
N GLU A 379 -22.19 9.05 -13.44
CA GLU A 379 -21.66 10.36 -13.09
C GLU A 379 -20.30 10.27 -12.39
N VAL A 380 -20.15 9.29 -11.50
CA VAL A 380 -18.89 9.02 -10.78
C VAL A 380 -17.84 8.50 -11.75
N LYS A 381 -18.21 7.59 -12.66
CA LYS A 381 -17.30 7.11 -13.71
C LYS A 381 -16.78 8.26 -14.57
N ASN A 382 -17.68 9.13 -15.02
CA ASN A 382 -17.32 10.30 -15.83
C ASN A 382 -16.42 11.29 -15.06
N LYS A 383 -16.63 11.46 -13.75
CA LYS A 383 -15.74 12.27 -12.91
C LYS A 383 -14.34 11.66 -12.86
N ILE A 384 -14.22 10.35 -12.61
CA ILE A 384 -12.92 9.66 -12.56
C ILE A 384 -12.16 9.79 -13.89
N LEU A 385 -12.86 9.66 -15.03
CA LEU A 385 -12.25 9.82 -16.35
C LEU A 385 -11.75 11.26 -16.59
N ARG A 386 -12.51 12.28 -16.17
CA ARG A 386 -12.05 13.68 -16.25
C ARG A 386 -10.86 13.94 -15.33
N ASP A 387 -10.86 13.40 -14.12
CA ASP A 387 -9.74 13.55 -13.19
C ASP A 387 -8.47 12.93 -13.78
N LEU A 388 -8.60 11.78 -14.46
CA LEU A 388 -7.52 11.12 -15.18
C LEU A 388 -6.99 11.98 -16.35
N GLU A 389 -7.86 12.60 -17.15
CA GLU A 389 -7.48 13.53 -18.23
C GLU A 389 -6.71 14.74 -17.67
N VAL A 390 -7.24 15.41 -16.65
CA VAL A 390 -6.61 16.57 -16.01
C VAL A 390 -5.23 16.23 -15.45
N GLN A 391 -5.11 15.09 -14.77
CA GLN A 391 -3.85 14.61 -14.20
C GLN A 391 -2.81 14.29 -15.28
N THR A 392 -3.27 13.73 -16.40
CA THR A 392 -2.44 13.41 -17.56
C THR A 392 -1.85 14.68 -18.18
N ASP A 393 -2.69 15.68 -18.43
CA ASP A 393 -2.27 16.97 -18.98
C ASP A 393 -1.30 17.68 -18.03
N HIS A 394 -1.57 17.62 -16.73
CA HIS A 394 -0.70 18.18 -15.70
C HIS A 394 0.70 17.53 -15.72
N TYR A 395 0.80 16.21 -15.83
CA TYR A 395 2.08 15.51 -15.88
C TYR A 395 2.87 15.79 -17.15
N LYS A 396 2.19 15.85 -18.31
CA LYS A 396 2.83 16.28 -19.57
C LYS A 396 3.41 17.68 -19.44
N HIS A 397 2.61 18.61 -18.92
CA HIS A 397 3.03 19.99 -18.71
C HIS A 397 4.24 20.09 -17.78
N ILE A 398 4.20 19.39 -16.65
CA ILE A 398 5.30 19.34 -15.67
C ILE A 398 6.60 18.82 -16.29
N ALA A 399 6.54 17.74 -17.07
CA ALA A 399 7.72 17.18 -17.72
C ALA A 399 8.33 18.11 -18.78
N GLN A 400 7.52 18.99 -19.38
CA GLN A 400 7.95 19.96 -20.40
C GLN A 400 8.51 21.27 -19.81
N GLN A 401 7.97 21.75 -18.67
CA GLN A 401 8.18 23.13 -18.23
C GLN A 401 9.38 23.38 -17.30
N GLN A 402 9.92 22.36 -16.61
CA GLN A 402 10.81 22.59 -15.46
C GLN A 402 11.98 21.60 -15.42
N PRO A 403 13.18 22.03 -14.96
CA PRO A 403 14.33 21.16 -14.76
C PRO A 403 14.19 20.29 -13.49
N PHE A 404 13.10 19.53 -13.37
CA PHE A 404 13.00 18.44 -12.38
C PHE A 404 14.13 17.42 -12.54
N SER A 405 14.79 17.39 -13.70
CA SER A 405 15.93 16.50 -14.01
C SER A 405 17.07 16.59 -13.00
N THR A 406 17.18 17.70 -12.25
CA THR A 406 18.19 17.89 -11.20
C THR A 406 17.61 17.95 -9.79
N ASP A 407 16.28 17.92 -9.66
CA ASP A 407 15.60 17.92 -8.37
C ASP A 407 15.92 16.62 -7.63
N THR A 408 15.97 16.70 -6.31
CA THR A 408 15.85 15.51 -5.47
C THR A 408 14.37 15.12 -5.38
N PRO A 409 14.03 13.88 -5.00
CA PRO A 409 12.64 13.50 -4.74
C PRO A 409 11.90 14.45 -3.77
N LEU A 410 12.60 15.10 -2.84
CA LEU A 410 11.97 16.05 -1.91
C LEU A 410 11.58 17.37 -2.59
N HIS A 411 12.43 17.90 -3.49
CA HIS A 411 12.08 19.08 -4.30
C HIS A 411 10.88 18.76 -5.20
N ALA A 412 10.91 17.61 -5.88
CA ALA A 412 9.84 17.17 -6.76
C ALA A 412 8.51 17.05 -6.00
N ALA A 413 8.51 16.43 -4.80
CA ALA A 413 7.30 16.30 -3.98
C ALA A 413 6.68 17.66 -3.62
N ILE A 414 7.49 18.67 -3.29
CA ILE A 414 6.99 20.02 -2.97
C ILE A 414 6.43 20.68 -4.23
N ARG A 415 7.14 20.62 -5.36
CA ARG A 415 6.69 21.23 -6.62
C ARG A 415 5.41 20.62 -7.18
N LEU A 416 5.23 19.31 -6.97
CA LEU A 416 4.01 18.59 -7.35
C LEU A 416 2.82 18.89 -6.42
N GLY A 417 3.02 19.55 -5.28
CA GLY A 417 2.00 19.67 -4.24
C GLY A 417 1.69 18.35 -3.52
N ASP A 418 2.58 17.37 -3.64
CA ASP A 418 2.46 16.01 -3.10
C ASP A 418 3.37 15.76 -1.89
N TYR A 419 3.74 16.84 -1.20
CA TYR A 419 4.45 16.72 0.07
C TYR A 419 3.60 15.89 1.06
N ARG A 420 4.21 14.99 1.84
CA ARG A 420 3.49 14.10 2.77
C ARG A 420 4.17 14.00 4.14
N PHE A 421 4.75 15.12 4.61
CA PHE A 421 5.40 15.22 5.93
C PHE A 421 6.41 14.09 6.17
N GLU A 422 6.21 13.24 7.18
CA GLU A 422 7.14 12.16 7.56
C GLU A 422 7.32 11.08 6.48
N LYS A 423 6.46 11.08 5.46
CA LYS A 423 6.55 10.15 4.32
C LYS A 423 7.36 10.72 3.16
N SER A 424 7.68 12.01 3.20
CA SER A 424 8.52 12.68 2.20
C SER A 424 9.99 12.29 2.41
N HIS A 425 10.81 12.29 1.35
CA HIS A 425 12.22 11.87 1.40
C HIS A 425 13.12 12.87 2.17
N LEU A 426 12.91 13.00 3.49
CA LEU A 426 13.53 14.00 4.36
C LEU A 426 15.06 13.92 4.41
N ARG A 427 15.67 12.79 4.01
CA ARG A 427 17.12 12.68 3.80
C ARG A 427 17.71 13.71 2.82
N TYR A 428 16.87 14.40 2.04
CA TYR A 428 17.28 15.45 1.10
C TYR A 428 17.00 16.88 1.60
N VAL A 429 16.58 17.07 2.85
CA VAL A 429 16.15 18.37 3.42
C VAL A 429 17.16 19.50 3.25
N GLY A 430 18.45 19.19 3.39
CA GLY A 430 19.56 20.15 3.24
C GLY A 430 20.35 20.01 1.95
N ARG A 431 19.83 19.29 0.95
CA ARG A 431 20.52 19.05 -0.31
C ARG A 431 19.99 19.99 -1.38
N GLU A 432 20.89 20.71 -2.05
CA GLU A 432 20.56 21.56 -3.19
C GLU A 432 20.26 20.74 -4.46
N ASN A 433 19.36 21.25 -5.31
CA ASN A 433 19.18 20.78 -6.68
C ASN A 433 20.25 21.36 -7.64
N GLY A 434 20.16 21.06 -8.94
CA GLY A 434 21.10 21.58 -9.94
C GLY A 434 21.03 23.10 -10.13
N SER A 435 19.93 23.74 -9.73
CA SER A 435 19.73 25.19 -9.71
C SER A 435 20.20 25.85 -8.40
N LYS A 436 20.81 25.08 -7.48
CA LYS A 436 21.24 25.53 -6.15
C LYS A 436 20.09 25.97 -5.23
N GLU A 437 18.87 25.50 -5.48
CA GLU A 437 17.73 25.73 -4.60
C GLU A 437 17.67 24.64 -3.55
N LEU A 438 17.30 24.99 -2.31
CA LEU A 438 16.93 24.02 -1.28
C LEU A 438 15.42 23.73 -1.32
N PRO A 439 14.96 22.57 -0.79
CA PRO A 439 13.53 22.27 -0.71
C PRO A 439 12.71 23.34 0.03
N ILE A 440 13.29 23.95 1.06
CA ILE A 440 12.65 25.02 1.82
C ILE A 440 12.47 26.31 1.00
N ASP A 441 13.38 26.59 0.06
CA ASP A 441 13.29 27.77 -0.81
C ASP A 441 12.19 27.62 -1.86
N ILE A 442 11.91 26.38 -2.29
CA ILE A 442 10.76 26.04 -3.14
C ILE A 442 9.46 26.26 -2.36
N ALA A 443 9.37 25.73 -1.13
CA ALA A 443 8.19 25.94 -0.28
C ALA A 443 7.95 27.44 -0.01
N ALA A 444 9.02 28.22 0.21
CA ALA A 444 8.95 29.67 0.35
C ALA A 444 8.44 30.38 -0.93
N ALA A 445 8.82 29.90 -2.12
CA ALA A 445 8.29 30.44 -3.37
C ALA A 445 6.77 30.29 -3.44
N TYR A 446 6.23 29.11 -3.12
CA TYR A 446 4.78 28.89 -3.08
C TYR A 446 4.07 29.73 -2.01
N ALA A 447 4.74 29.98 -0.88
CA ALA A 447 4.18 30.84 0.18
C ALA A 447 4.13 32.34 -0.18
N THR A 448 4.80 32.77 -1.25
CA THR A 448 4.83 34.20 -1.65
C THR A 448 3.44 34.70 -2.04
N ASP A 449 2.72 33.93 -2.87
CA ASP A 449 1.37 34.28 -3.34
C ASP A 449 0.25 33.64 -2.51
N TYR A 450 0.61 32.88 -1.47
CA TYR A 450 -0.34 32.19 -0.61
C TYR A 450 -0.88 33.10 0.49
N ASP A 451 -2.18 32.97 0.78
CA ASP A 451 -2.85 33.60 1.92
C ASP A 451 -2.77 32.68 3.15
N PRO A 452 -2.10 33.10 4.24
CA PRO A 452 -1.97 32.28 5.45
C PRO A 452 -3.30 31.75 5.96
N PHE A 453 -3.34 30.50 6.42
CA PHE A 453 -4.52 29.82 6.98
C PHE A 453 -5.70 29.61 6.00
N SER A 454 -5.52 29.87 4.70
CA SER A 454 -6.57 29.68 3.68
C SER A 454 -6.86 28.19 3.38
N GLU A 455 -5.84 27.33 3.41
CA GLU A 455 -5.99 25.87 3.34
C GLU A 455 -6.47 25.31 4.69
N GLN A 456 -7.58 24.58 4.67
CA GLN A 456 -8.22 24.01 5.87
C GLN A 456 -8.46 22.50 5.77
N VAL A 457 -8.17 21.90 4.60
CA VAL A 457 -8.41 20.48 4.33
C VAL A 457 -7.10 19.70 4.40
N ASN A 458 -6.09 20.08 3.62
CA ASN A 458 -4.83 19.33 3.52
C ASN A 458 -3.61 20.17 3.93
N PRO A 459 -2.97 19.92 5.08
CA PRO A 459 -1.83 20.70 5.54
C PRO A 459 -0.61 20.61 4.61
N SER A 460 -0.56 19.63 3.72
CA SER A 460 0.52 19.49 2.74
C SER A 460 0.46 20.55 1.64
N LYS A 461 -0.72 21.13 1.42
CA LYS A 461 -0.95 22.24 0.48
C LYS A 461 -0.73 23.61 1.12
N ASP A 462 -0.57 23.66 2.46
CA ASP A 462 -0.18 24.87 3.17
C ASP A 462 1.35 24.99 3.19
N PRO A 463 1.96 25.93 2.43
CA PRO A 463 3.40 26.04 2.33
C PRO A 463 4.06 26.45 3.66
N PHE A 464 3.36 27.12 4.58
CA PHE A 464 3.90 27.42 5.91
C PHE A 464 3.95 26.18 6.79
N CYS A 465 2.98 25.26 6.68
CA CYS A 465 3.09 23.95 7.32
C CYS A 465 4.29 23.15 6.78
N VAL A 466 4.53 23.21 5.46
CA VAL A 466 5.69 22.56 4.83
C VAL A 466 7.00 23.18 5.32
N ILE A 467 7.13 24.52 5.31
CA ILE A 467 8.32 25.23 5.81
C ILE A 467 8.60 24.86 7.27
N LYS A 468 7.57 24.93 8.13
CA LYS A 468 7.69 24.56 9.55
C LYS A 468 8.22 23.14 9.72
N HIS A 469 7.65 22.19 8.97
CA HIS A 469 8.05 20.80 9.05
C HIS A 469 9.49 20.58 8.54
N LEU A 470 9.90 21.25 7.45
CA LEU A 470 11.28 21.17 6.96
C LEU A 470 12.28 21.69 8.00
N LEU A 471 11.99 22.83 8.64
CA LEU A 471 12.84 23.39 9.72
C LEU A 471 12.95 22.44 10.91
N GLN A 472 11.84 21.81 11.30
CA GLN A 472 11.82 20.81 12.39
C GLN A 472 12.65 19.56 12.07
N ASN A 473 12.88 19.26 10.79
CA ASN A 473 13.66 18.11 10.33
C ASN A 473 15.03 18.52 9.77
N GLY A 474 15.59 19.64 10.24
CA GLY A 474 16.98 20.01 9.97
C GLY A 474 17.23 20.93 8.77
N ALA A 475 16.19 21.44 8.10
CA ALA A 475 16.39 22.55 7.16
C ALA A 475 16.92 23.78 7.90
N LYS A 476 17.85 24.49 7.26
CA LYS A 476 18.32 25.78 7.77
C LYS A 476 17.38 26.89 7.32
N MET A 477 17.18 27.87 8.20
CA MET A 477 16.52 29.11 7.84
C MET A 477 17.36 29.84 6.78
N THR A 478 16.78 30.11 5.61
CA THR A 478 17.45 30.87 4.54
C THR A 478 16.99 32.33 4.56
N PRO A 479 17.79 33.28 4.01
CA PRO A 479 17.38 34.69 3.93
C PRO A 479 16.03 34.88 3.24
N LYS A 480 15.75 34.09 2.19
CA LYS A 480 14.48 34.09 1.47
C LYS A 480 13.30 33.72 2.38
N VAL A 481 13.46 32.71 3.22
CA VAL A 481 12.43 32.29 4.17
C VAL A 481 12.25 33.34 5.27
N GLU A 482 13.33 33.92 5.81
CA GLU A 482 13.21 34.97 6.83
C GLU A 482 12.50 36.22 6.32
N GLU A 483 12.83 36.67 5.12
CA GLU A 483 12.21 37.83 4.48
C GLU A 483 10.72 37.59 4.26
N LEU A 484 10.35 36.44 3.69
CA LEU A 484 8.97 36.02 3.50
C LEU A 484 8.18 35.98 4.82
N LEU A 485 8.73 35.38 5.88
CA LEU A 485 8.06 35.29 7.17
C LEU A 485 7.84 36.68 7.80
N LYS A 486 8.80 37.60 7.62
CA LYS A 486 8.66 39.00 8.05
C LYS A 486 7.59 39.73 7.23
N GLU A 487 7.61 39.60 5.92
CA GLU A 487 6.65 40.22 5.01
C GLU A 487 5.21 39.78 5.30
N LYS A 488 5.01 38.47 5.49
CA LYS A 488 3.71 37.87 5.80
C LYS A 488 3.31 37.99 7.28
N ASN A 489 4.18 38.57 8.13
CA ASN A 489 4.00 38.66 9.58
C ASN A 489 3.67 37.30 10.24
N ILE A 490 4.39 36.24 9.83
CA ILE A 490 4.19 34.87 10.33
C ILE A 490 5.30 34.49 11.30
N ASN A 491 4.91 34.10 12.52
CA ASN A 491 5.79 33.36 13.41
C ASN A 491 5.66 31.85 13.12
N ILE A 492 6.65 31.31 12.41
CA ILE A 492 6.63 29.91 11.95
C ILE A 492 6.63 28.89 13.11
N HIS A 493 7.19 29.24 14.27
CA HIS A 493 7.23 28.34 15.42
C HIS A 493 5.83 28.12 16.01
N THR A 494 5.01 29.17 16.03
CA THR A 494 3.63 29.14 16.54
C THR A 494 2.58 28.89 15.46
N TYR A 495 2.95 28.90 14.17
CA TYR A 495 2.02 28.61 13.08
C TYR A 495 1.39 27.23 13.25
N GLN A 496 0.06 27.15 13.22
CA GLN A 496 -0.70 25.91 13.32
C GLN A 496 -1.67 25.82 12.15
N PHE A 497 -1.82 24.61 11.62
CA PHE A 497 -2.78 24.33 10.57
C PHE A 497 -4.20 24.52 11.08
N ASN A 498 -4.98 25.40 10.45
CA ASN A 498 -6.37 25.67 10.83
C ASN A 498 -7.31 24.67 10.17
N SER A 499 -7.31 23.45 10.69
CA SER A 499 -8.14 22.36 10.17
C SER A 499 -9.63 22.68 10.25
N GLN A 500 -10.38 22.43 9.17
CA GLN A 500 -11.84 22.56 9.13
C GLN A 500 -12.54 21.73 10.22
N TYR A 501 -11.91 20.62 10.65
CA TYR A 501 -12.44 19.72 11.67
C TYR A 501 -12.53 20.37 13.06
N LEU A 502 -11.74 21.42 13.33
CA LEU A 502 -11.77 22.14 14.60
C LEU A 502 -12.99 23.06 14.73
N GLN A 503 -13.69 23.34 13.63
CA GLN A 503 -14.86 24.22 13.59
C GLN A 503 -16.17 23.46 13.83
N TRP A 504 -16.13 22.12 13.82
CA TRP A 504 -17.31 21.27 13.97
C TRP A 504 -17.91 21.41 15.38
N GLN A 505 -19.21 21.65 15.47
CA GLN A 505 -19.93 21.68 16.73
C GLN A 505 -20.14 20.28 17.30
N VAL A 506 -19.55 20.03 18.47
CA VAL A 506 -19.73 18.80 19.25
C VAL A 506 -20.49 19.12 20.53
N ASN A 507 -21.64 18.47 20.73
CA ASN A 507 -22.49 18.64 21.92
C ASN A 507 -22.52 17.39 22.82
N ASN A 508 -22.25 16.22 22.25
CA ASN A 508 -22.35 14.93 22.93
C ASN A 508 -21.31 13.95 22.35
N TYR A 509 -21.25 12.73 22.90
CA TYR A 509 -20.28 11.73 22.43
C TYR A 509 -20.55 11.21 21.02
N SER A 510 -21.82 11.14 20.60
CA SER A 510 -22.16 10.74 19.23
C SER A 510 -21.55 11.70 18.22
N ASP A 511 -21.73 13.01 18.42
CA ASP A 511 -21.16 14.04 17.55
C ASP A 511 -19.62 13.93 17.49
N LEU A 512 -18.98 13.71 18.64
CA LEU A 512 -17.53 13.53 18.71
C LEU A 512 -17.08 12.26 17.98
N SER A 513 -17.80 11.16 18.17
CA SER A 513 -17.52 9.89 17.51
C SER A 513 -17.62 10.03 15.99
N ASP A 514 -18.67 10.68 15.48
CA ASP A 514 -18.87 10.90 14.05
C ASP A 514 -17.77 11.77 13.44
N LEU A 515 -17.34 12.80 14.18
CA LEU A 515 -16.20 13.63 13.79
C LEU A 515 -14.88 12.84 13.76
N ILE A 516 -14.60 12.00 14.77
CA ILE A 516 -13.40 11.13 14.77
C ILE A 516 -13.44 10.14 13.60
N THR A 517 -14.59 9.53 13.33
CA THR A 517 -14.79 8.63 12.18
C THR A 517 -14.56 9.35 10.86
N THR A 518 -15.01 10.60 10.74
CA THR A 518 -14.82 11.43 9.55
C THR A 518 -13.34 11.75 9.33
N ILE A 519 -12.60 12.15 10.39
CA ILE A 519 -11.14 12.35 10.32
C ILE A 519 -10.42 11.06 9.92
N GLY A 520 -10.81 9.93 10.51
CA GLY A 520 -10.25 8.61 10.19
C GLY A 520 -10.40 8.23 8.71
N SER A 521 -11.51 8.65 8.11
CA SER A 521 -11.88 8.35 6.71
C SER A 521 -11.39 9.38 5.68
N ASP A 522 -10.80 10.50 6.12
CA ASP A 522 -10.28 11.52 5.20
C ASP A 522 -8.95 11.09 4.59
N ASN A 523 -8.96 10.77 3.29
CA ASN A 523 -7.78 10.32 2.56
C ASN A 523 -6.84 11.47 2.14
N SER A 524 -7.23 12.73 2.37
CA SER A 524 -6.33 13.87 2.17
C SER A 524 -5.27 13.95 3.28
N LEU A 525 -5.57 13.40 4.47
CA LEU A 525 -4.72 13.46 5.66
C LEU A 525 -3.80 12.24 5.79
N THR A 526 -2.56 12.47 6.21
CA THR A 526 -1.67 11.38 6.65
C THR A 526 -2.13 10.82 8.00
N LEU A 527 -1.76 9.57 8.33
CA LEU A 527 -2.07 8.97 9.64
C LEU A 527 -1.61 9.83 10.83
N LYS A 528 -0.43 10.47 10.76
CA LYS A 528 0.03 11.35 11.85
C LYS A 528 -0.83 12.61 11.94
N THR A 529 -1.17 13.20 10.80
CA THR A 529 -2.06 14.36 10.73
C THR A 529 -3.43 14.04 11.30
N LYS A 530 -4.04 12.90 10.92
CA LYS A 530 -5.30 12.41 11.48
C LYS A 530 -5.24 12.35 13.01
N LYS A 531 -4.20 11.70 13.55
CA LYS A 531 -3.98 11.57 15.00
C LYS A 531 -3.85 12.93 15.71
N ASN A 532 -3.08 13.85 15.13
CA ASN A 532 -2.88 15.17 15.70
C ASN A 532 -4.16 16.01 15.71
N ILE A 533 -4.93 15.98 14.62
CA ILE A 533 -6.22 16.67 14.53
C ILE A 533 -7.21 16.05 15.53
N THR A 534 -7.28 14.71 15.62
CA THR A 534 -8.12 14.03 16.61
C THR A 534 -7.79 14.44 18.04
N LEU A 535 -6.51 14.56 18.41
CA LEU A 535 -6.12 15.05 19.74
C LEU A 535 -6.65 16.45 20.02
N GLN A 536 -6.47 17.39 19.09
CA GLN A 536 -6.93 18.77 19.24
C GLN A 536 -8.46 18.85 19.34
N VAL A 537 -9.17 18.10 18.49
CA VAL A 537 -10.63 18.00 18.52
C VAL A 537 -11.12 17.48 19.88
N VAL A 538 -10.50 16.42 20.40
CA VAL A 538 -10.88 15.86 21.69
C VAL A 538 -10.58 16.85 22.81
N GLU A 539 -9.40 17.46 22.83
CA GLU A 539 -9.03 18.49 23.81
C GLU A 539 -10.06 19.64 23.85
N ASN A 540 -10.53 20.09 22.68
CA ASN A 540 -11.51 21.17 22.55
C ASN A 540 -12.93 20.81 23.01
N HIS A 541 -13.29 19.53 23.10
CA HIS A 541 -14.69 19.12 23.31
C HIS A 541 -14.90 18.14 24.46
N ILE A 542 -13.86 17.55 25.02
CA ILE A 542 -13.98 16.51 26.05
C ILE A 542 -14.69 17.00 27.32
N HIS A 543 -14.57 18.29 27.65
CA HIS A 543 -15.23 18.90 28.80
C HIS A 543 -16.75 19.00 28.67
N LYS A 544 -17.29 18.81 27.45
CA LYS A 544 -18.75 18.81 27.19
C LYS A 544 -19.38 17.45 27.43
N LEU A 545 -18.57 16.39 27.55
CA LEU A 545 -19.05 15.02 27.70
C LEU A 545 -19.43 14.71 29.16
N LYS A 546 -20.49 13.93 29.31
CA LYS A 546 -20.95 13.40 30.60
C LYS A 546 -20.08 12.22 31.07
N PRO A 547 -20.12 11.85 32.37
CA PRO A 547 -19.35 10.71 32.89
C PRO A 547 -19.58 9.40 32.14
N GLU A 548 -20.83 9.07 31.80
CA GLU A 548 -21.21 7.88 31.04
C GLU A 548 -20.67 7.90 29.61
N GLU A 549 -20.63 9.08 29.00
CA GLU A 549 -20.09 9.31 27.66
C GLU A 549 -18.56 9.18 27.63
N LEU A 550 -17.87 9.68 28.66
CA LEU A 550 -16.43 9.49 28.83
C LEU A 550 -16.08 8.02 29.05
N ALA A 551 -16.91 7.28 29.79
CA ALA A 551 -16.73 5.84 29.97
C ALA A 551 -16.91 5.07 28.66
N LEU A 552 -17.94 5.41 27.87
CA LEU A 552 -18.16 4.83 26.55
C LEU A 552 -17.00 5.15 25.60
N PHE A 553 -16.52 6.41 25.57
CA PHE A 553 -15.37 6.80 24.78
C PHE A 553 -14.12 5.99 25.12
N LYS A 554 -13.88 5.75 26.41
CA LYS A 554 -12.76 4.92 26.88
C LYS A 554 -12.90 3.47 26.41
N ILE A 555 -14.11 2.91 26.40
CA ILE A 555 -14.38 1.55 25.90
C ILE A 555 -14.14 1.49 24.40
N ASP A 556 -14.69 2.42 23.61
CA ASP A 556 -14.54 2.44 22.16
C ASP A 556 -13.07 2.57 21.74
N LEU A 557 -12.29 3.40 22.46
CA LEU A 557 -10.86 3.62 22.19
C LEU A 557 -9.97 2.41 22.56
N ASN A 558 -10.28 1.72 23.66
CA ASN A 558 -9.40 0.69 24.22
C ASN A 558 -9.86 -0.75 23.95
N GLY A 559 -11.15 -0.95 23.69
CA GLY A 559 -11.82 -2.24 23.82
C GLY A 559 -12.03 -2.63 25.28
N SER A 560 -12.59 -3.83 25.48
CA SER A 560 -12.75 -4.50 26.78
C SER A 560 -12.44 -6.00 26.62
N SER A 561 -12.57 -6.78 27.69
CA SER A 561 -12.46 -8.25 27.64
C SER A 561 -13.52 -8.91 26.74
N TYR A 562 -14.61 -8.21 26.44
CA TYR A 562 -15.76 -8.74 25.68
C TYR A 562 -16.04 -7.95 24.39
N MET A 563 -15.42 -6.79 24.20
CA MET A 563 -15.62 -5.93 23.05
C MET A 563 -14.28 -5.56 22.43
N ALA A 564 -14.15 -5.78 21.12
CA ALA A 564 -13.03 -5.23 20.38
C ALA A 564 -13.06 -3.69 20.41
N ARG A 565 -11.93 -3.07 20.09
CA ARG A 565 -11.86 -1.63 19.83
C ARG A 565 -12.85 -1.27 18.72
N LYS A 566 -13.45 -0.08 18.82
CA LYS A 566 -14.31 0.46 17.77
C LYS A 566 -13.51 0.56 16.45
N PRO A 567 -13.92 -0.12 15.37
CA PRO A 567 -13.15 -0.16 14.12
C PRO A 567 -12.78 1.22 13.57
N GLU A 568 -13.69 2.17 13.68
CA GLU A 568 -13.54 3.56 13.23
C GLU A 568 -12.39 4.29 13.95
N PHE A 569 -12.01 3.83 15.14
CA PHE A 569 -10.94 4.42 15.96
C PHE A 569 -9.61 3.68 15.79
N LEU A 570 -9.55 2.61 14.98
CA LEU A 570 -8.34 1.81 14.82
C LEU A 570 -7.15 2.62 14.31
N PHE A 571 -7.37 3.65 13.49
CA PHE A 571 -6.29 4.55 13.04
C PHE A 571 -5.57 5.21 14.22
N ILE A 572 -6.25 5.53 15.33
CA ILE A 572 -5.62 6.08 16.54
C ILE A 572 -4.62 5.09 17.13
N SER A 573 -4.99 3.80 17.16
CA SER A 573 -4.14 2.72 17.66
C SER A 573 -3.08 2.23 16.66
N GLN A 574 -3.17 2.62 15.39
CA GLN A 574 -2.28 2.13 14.35
C GLN A 574 -0.82 2.55 14.61
N LEU A 575 0.09 1.59 14.69
CA LEU A 575 1.51 1.86 14.88
C LEU A 575 2.14 2.40 13.59
N ARG A 576 3.11 3.30 13.74
CA ARG A 576 3.85 3.92 12.63
C ARG A 576 5.30 3.43 12.53
N SER A 577 5.66 2.41 13.31
CA SER A 577 7.04 1.93 13.35
C SER A 577 7.47 1.37 12.01
N THR A 578 8.68 1.73 11.59
CA THR A 578 9.38 1.16 10.42
C THR A 578 10.25 -0.03 10.80
N PHE A 579 10.39 -0.31 12.11
CA PHE A 579 11.17 -1.44 12.60
C PHE A 579 10.33 -2.71 12.64
N TRP A 580 10.75 -3.72 11.87
CA TRP A 580 10.08 -5.00 11.75
C TRP A 580 9.86 -5.74 13.07
N PHE A 581 10.82 -5.72 13.99
CA PHE A 581 10.66 -6.39 15.29
C PHE A 581 9.55 -5.74 16.14
N ILE A 582 9.39 -4.41 16.07
CA ILE A 582 8.30 -3.70 16.74
C ILE A 582 6.97 -4.10 16.11
N ARG A 583 6.90 -4.18 14.78
CA ARG A 583 5.69 -4.63 14.07
C ARG A 583 5.30 -6.06 14.44
N PHE A 584 6.28 -6.96 14.56
CA PHE A 584 6.07 -8.35 14.95
C PHE A 584 5.53 -8.49 16.38
N ILE A 585 6.13 -7.78 17.34
CA ILE A 585 5.76 -7.88 18.76
C ILE A 585 4.41 -7.23 19.04
N PHE A 586 4.17 -6.03 18.50
CA PHE A 586 3.03 -5.21 18.88
C PHE A 586 1.87 -5.24 17.86
N GLY A 587 2.07 -5.85 16.69
CA GLY A 587 1.09 -5.91 15.61
C GLY A 587 0.77 -4.53 15.03
N LEU A 588 -0.26 -4.45 14.18
CA LEU A 588 -0.64 -3.18 13.52
C LEU A 588 -1.28 -2.19 14.50
N TYR A 589 -2.07 -2.68 15.44
CA TYR A 589 -2.88 -1.85 16.34
C TYR A 589 -2.42 -2.01 17.80
N GLY A 590 -1.57 -1.11 18.27
CA GLY A 590 -0.96 -1.16 19.60
C GLY A 590 -1.32 0.02 20.51
N ASN A 591 -0.55 0.17 21.59
CA ASN A 591 -0.60 1.36 22.45
C ASN A 591 0.24 2.49 21.82
N SER A 592 -0.40 3.33 21.02
CA SER A 592 0.23 4.51 20.42
C SER A 592 0.34 5.66 21.43
N SER A 593 1.27 6.60 21.20
CA SER A 593 1.36 7.84 22.00
C SER A 593 0.05 8.62 21.99
N THR A 594 -0.59 8.76 20.82
CA THR A 594 -1.91 9.38 20.66
C THR A 594 -2.97 8.71 21.51
N LYS A 595 -3.01 7.37 21.55
CA LYS A 595 -3.96 6.63 22.40
C LYS A 595 -3.70 6.89 23.89
N LYS A 596 -2.42 6.91 24.31
CA LYS A 596 -2.03 7.24 25.69
C LYS A 596 -2.47 8.65 26.07
N GLU A 597 -2.26 9.61 25.18
CA GLU A 597 -2.63 11.01 25.38
C GLU A 597 -4.16 11.21 25.45
N LEU A 598 -4.92 10.58 24.56
CA LEU A 598 -6.39 10.56 24.65
C LEU A 598 -6.88 9.93 25.96
N ASN A 599 -6.28 8.82 26.40
CA ASN A 599 -6.61 8.22 27.69
C ASN A 599 -6.31 9.17 28.87
N ASN A 600 -5.22 9.94 28.80
CA ASN A 600 -4.91 10.96 29.80
C ASN A 600 -5.94 12.08 29.80
N LEU A 601 -6.36 12.57 28.62
CA LEU A 601 -7.42 13.57 28.50
C LEU A 601 -8.73 13.06 29.11
N ILE A 602 -9.14 11.82 28.79
CA ILE A 602 -10.34 11.17 29.36
C ILE A 602 -10.22 11.09 30.88
N GLN A 603 -9.10 10.60 31.40
CA GLN A 603 -8.90 10.47 32.85
C GLN A 603 -8.94 11.82 33.56
N ASN A 604 -8.34 12.86 32.97
CA ASN A 604 -8.35 14.21 33.53
C ASN A 604 -9.77 14.81 33.54
N ALA A 605 -10.55 14.62 32.47
CA ALA A 605 -11.93 15.05 32.40
C ALA A 605 -12.80 14.33 33.46
N GLN A 606 -12.65 13.00 33.59
CA GLN A 606 -13.33 12.20 34.62
C GLN A 606 -13.00 12.70 36.03
N ASN A 607 -11.71 12.90 36.34
CA ASN A 607 -11.26 13.40 37.63
C ASN A 607 -11.83 14.79 37.96
N THR A 608 -11.96 15.66 36.96
CA THR A 608 -12.52 17.01 37.12
C THR A 608 -14.00 16.95 37.49
N LEU A 609 -14.77 16.10 36.80
CA LEU A 609 -16.19 15.87 37.09
C LEU A 609 -16.41 15.22 38.47
N SER A 610 -15.53 14.28 38.87
CA SER A 610 -15.59 13.66 40.20
C SER A 610 -15.29 14.65 41.34
N LYS A 611 -14.39 15.62 41.13
CA LYS A 611 -14.11 16.68 42.12
C LYS A 611 -15.23 17.72 42.23
N GLY A 612 -16.07 17.87 41.20
CA GLY A 612 -17.26 18.72 41.22
C GLY A 612 -18.45 18.14 42.01
N TYR A 613 -18.43 16.85 42.30
CA TYR A 613 -19.42 16.15 43.13
C TYR A 613 -18.76 15.58 44.40
N SER A 614 -18.45 16.46 45.36
CA SER A 614 -18.26 16.04 46.75
C SER A 614 -19.43 16.55 47.60
N PRO A 615 -20.42 15.70 47.94
CA PRO A 615 -21.42 16.06 48.95
C PRO A 615 -20.84 16.07 50.38
N TYR A 616 -19.52 15.89 50.55
CA TYR A 616 -18.87 15.75 51.86
C TYR A 616 -17.84 16.84 52.20
N SER A 617 -17.75 17.95 51.45
CA SER A 617 -16.85 19.05 51.83
C SER A 617 -17.38 19.96 52.95
N PHE A 618 -18.47 19.60 53.63
CA PHE A 618 -19.04 20.38 54.74
C PHE A 618 -18.48 20.05 56.13
N PHE A 619 -17.67 18.99 56.29
CA PHE A 619 -17.01 18.68 57.56
C PHE A 619 -15.56 18.21 57.36
N SER A 620 -14.62 19.14 57.24
CA SER A 620 -13.24 18.96 57.73
C SER A 620 -12.41 20.24 57.60
N SER A 621 -12.72 21.22 58.44
CA SER A 621 -11.70 22.12 59.00
C SER A 621 -11.63 21.80 60.49
N THR A 622 -10.66 21.01 60.96
CA THR A 622 -9.45 21.42 61.74
C THR A 622 -9.00 20.12 62.43
N SER A 623 -7.74 19.67 62.50
CA SER A 623 -6.60 20.29 63.20
C SER A 623 -5.32 19.45 62.99
N SER A 624 -4.19 20.13 62.76
CA SER A 624 -2.81 19.90 63.23
C SER A 624 -2.16 18.49 63.36
N ASN A 625 -1.04 18.35 62.64
CA ASN A 625 0.29 17.83 63.05
C ASN A 625 0.43 16.61 63.99
N SER A 626 1.09 15.54 63.51
CA SER A 626 2.34 15.01 64.10
C SER A 626 2.91 13.79 63.32
N GLN A 627 4.15 13.97 62.88
CA GLN A 627 5.27 13.03 62.65
C GLN A 627 5.15 11.49 62.79
N ARG A 628 5.76 10.85 61.78
CA ARG A 628 6.78 9.75 61.79
C ARG A 628 6.38 8.27 61.96
N ALA A 629 6.83 7.53 60.92
CA ALA A 629 7.71 6.34 60.94
C ALA A 629 7.09 4.96 60.64
N SER A 630 7.37 4.50 59.40
CA SER A 630 7.89 3.19 58.99
C SER A 630 7.33 1.89 59.60
N ILE A 631 6.87 0.99 58.72
CA ILE A 631 7.29 -0.43 58.67
C ILE A 631 7.20 -0.93 57.22
N VAL A 632 8.24 -1.65 56.84
CA VAL A 632 8.53 -2.35 55.59
C VAL A 632 8.02 -3.80 55.70
N THR A 633 7.38 -4.32 54.64
CA THR A 633 7.51 -5.70 54.12
C THR A 633 6.79 -5.74 52.76
N GLU A 634 7.52 -5.70 51.65
CA GLU A 634 7.88 -6.87 50.82
C GLU A 634 6.70 -7.77 50.44
N GLU A 635 6.17 -7.59 49.23
CA GLU A 635 5.79 -8.69 48.36
C GLU A 635 6.14 -8.35 46.91
N LYS A 636 7.04 -9.16 46.34
CA LYS A 636 7.58 -9.09 44.98
C LYS A 636 6.62 -9.77 44.02
N GLY A 637 6.29 -9.12 42.91
CA GLY A 637 5.56 -9.70 41.79
C GLY A 637 5.68 -8.85 40.53
N ALA A 638 6.81 -9.01 39.84
CA ALA A 638 7.10 -8.67 38.44
C ALA A 638 6.20 -7.63 37.73
N ASN A 639 6.58 -6.36 37.83
CA ASN A 639 6.23 -5.30 36.88
C ASN A 639 7.46 -4.39 36.72
N THR A 640 8.33 -4.69 35.76
CA THR A 640 9.38 -3.78 35.28
C THR A 640 9.70 -4.12 33.82
N ALA A 641 8.98 -3.47 32.91
CA ALA A 641 9.38 -3.23 31.53
C ALA A 641 8.58 -2.02 30.99
N ASP A 642 8.59 -0.94 31.76
CA ASP A 642 8.10 0.37 31.35
C ASP A 642 9.28 1.34 31.48
N ASP A 643 9.90 1.63 30.34
CA ASP A 643 10.77 2.77 30.01
C ASP A 643 11.82 2.35 28.95
N GLU A 644 11.37 2.13 27.72
CA GLU A 644 12.21 2.32 26.52
C GLU A 644 11.41 3.09 25.47
N ASP A 645 11.09 4.34 25.84
CA ASP A 645 10.89 5.41 24.88
C ASP A 645 12.28 5.73 24.30
N THR A 646 12.55 5.23 23.09
CA THR A 646 13.74 5.58 22.31
C THR A 646 13.61 7.02 21.82
N SER A 647 13.77 7.94 22.77
CA SER A 647 14.52 9.18 22.61
C SER A 647 16.00 8.86 22.34
N LEU A 648 16.28 8.06 21.31
CA LEU A 648 17.61 8.05 20.73
C LEU A 648 17.71 9.34 19.92
N ARG A 649 18.37 10.32 20.53
CA ARG A 649 18.94 11.47 19.84
C ARG A 649 19.47 11.00 18.50
N GLU A 650 18.97 11.65 17.46
CA GLU A 650 19.64 11.75 16.17
C GLU A 650 21.13 12.01 16.44
N ILE A 651 21.97 11.03 16.09
CA ILE A 651 23.41 11.23 15.94
C ILE A 651 23.65 11.12 14.42
N PRO A 652 24.44 12.04 13.82
CA PRO A 652 24.33 12.44 12.41
C PRO A 652 24.43 11.34 11.36
#